data_AF-X6LIQ1-F1
#
_entry.id   AF-X6LIQ1-F1
#
_cell.length_a   1.000
_cell.length_b   1.000
_cell.length_c   1.000
_cell.angle_alpha   90.00
_cell.angle_beta   90.00
_cell.angle_gamma   90.00
#
_symmetry.space_group_name_H-M   'P 1'
#
loop_
_entity.id
_entity.type
_entity.pdbx_description
1 polymer ?
#
loop_
_entity_poly.entity_id
_entity_poly.type
_entity_poly.pdbx_seq_one_letter_code
_entity_poly.pdbx_strand_id
1 'polypeptide(L)'
;MLQRYHDAFDLLKTLEQPMNILDALRESNAFCKIWNEVKQSCEGDLKAVMEQCVTQAKEKWKALATSVHKKSLVLDQLTWFMETNLAIEISLLFADADKPEINTAKRDEIVRNLQCMIDKVSKLRELIVPWKKMIETTNIVKSLHKQSKDITLGDNWSKFVVAVGNIRDLFLNEHKQLEDESMTLVSVSIEEAIQCFDICYKCFQDKASNCIEFLDLCIKNQSKIVELATNKNLCDPEHFEQTMETLDNCRDMKFQGLVSALRVACVNLRTKIWDVRFQSMTDLANAILSLPSSHDEFVIKFSTCCDEDLSRISFYVEEAGKLQNQQSFDLVHDAMERGYWTFATREQILGFHTHESNRTHKQLETEALLLHVDDINGNNTTMDYEKLERSIDRVLLGYSKEKLKDAKKLVKQLEICKEISSYRIEFWQKGGKKEDGLTKLQTKEKTQVFEKKKLEWQQKLQKWNTIRMNLREKYPSLNYFCFCELQLLMKKLNDILLSDQSLWELHASRHIVPLLQRLDHQYSNGLEFLREWKKISTSRELESKDQRDSNEYVDVEELGNIMDAIWKSSKNNQLTDISTLCLLDAGKPHLLFERNTNVFCVFELFQSIGMVPRAEHILICKSTTLEEEIECLLFRAIMTAKTATSKKAPLYCLIWPENLPEEIVKKVVKLFHLLLLSEAALQKLGAIPYLLVVISSSLNNALCHTLLPFRFHQPILLSKETAQVIFSQMYCSKWTSFVAQKHTNKKPFVQLYTSKRVGMGKSYKIRKESQKTSQYVCIAFNSSDIEWKFLVQNFWRYHPSQSDLAIVPNRKISDHDIIAFHLDLSSSISTEINNFLFELLFLQHVNTGQNILECFHVNHNMVFFIEIPSKLSDDKQTLQQLLYTLFGPIAFPILDVNTENNPYVYGEEAQYALKWIREFDANHLKSREKKKQYIFYF
;
A
#
# COMPACT_ATOMS: atom_id res chain seq x y z
N MET A 1 12.52 95.93 45.87
CA MET A 1 13.14 94.61 45.58
C MET A 1 12.94 93.64 46.75
N LEU A 2 13.16 94.04 48.02
CA LEU A 2 12.89 93.20 49.20
C LEU A 2 11.42 92.75 49.39
N GLN A 3 10.42 93.60 49.13
CA GLN A 3 8.99 93.22 49.27
C GLN A 3 8.61 92.08 48.31
N ARG A 4 9.03 92.15 47.03
CA ARG A 4 8.81 91.08 46.05
C ARG A 4 9.46 89.75 46.44
N TYR A 5 10.55 89.78 47.21
CA TYR A 5 11.20 88.58 47.74
C TYR A 5 10.42 87.97 48.92
N HIS A 6 9.85 88.81 49.80
CA HIS A 6 8.96 88.34 50.88
C HIS A 6 7.65 87.76 50.33
N ASP A 7 7.01 88.46 49.39
CA ASP A 7 5.76 88.00 48.77
C ASP A 7 5.96 86.68 48.00
N ALA A 8 7.12 86.50 47.34
CA ALA A 8 7.47 85.23 46.68
C ALA A 8 7.80 84.11 47.68
N PHE A 9 8.44 84.41 48.81
CA PHE A 9 8.78 83.43 49.84
C PHE A 9 7.53 82.96 50.61
N ASP A 10 6.61 83.86 50.95
CA ASP A 10 5.33 83.51 51.56
C ASP A 10 4.44 82.72 50.60
N LEU A 11 4.44 83.07 49.31
CA LEU A 11 3.78 82.27 48.27
C LEU A 11 4.35 80.85 48.21
N LEU A 12 5.67 80.69 48.14
CA LEU A 12 6.33 79.38 48.12
C LEU A 12 6.03 78.56 49.38
N LYS A 13 6.02 79.19 50.56
CA LYS A 13 5.69 78.52 51.82
C LYS A 13 4.23 78.05 51.86
N THR A 14 3.31 78.79 51.26
CA THR A 14 1.90 78.35 51.14
C THR A 14 1.71 77.24 50.11
N LEU A 15 2.61 77.14 49.11
CA LEU A 15 2.59 76.10 48.09
C LEU A 15 3.37 74.83 48.46
N GLU A 16 4.15 74.85 49.54
CA GLU A 16 5.01 73.73 49.98
C GLU A 16 4.22 72.43 50.18
N GLN A 17 3.08 72.48 50.87
CA GLN A 17 2.26 71.29 51.10
C GLN A 17 1.63 70.74 49.79
N PRO A 18 0.99 71.57 48.93
CA PRO A 18 0.60 71.15 47.59
C PRO A 18 1.72 70.50 46.77
N MET A 19 2.92 71.09 46.77
CA MET A 19 4.07 70.58 46.02
C MET A 19 4.57 69.24 46.56
N ASN A 20 4.59 69.06 47.88
CA ASN A 20 4.96 67.78 48.50
C ASN A 20 3.99 66.63 48.16
N ILE A 21 2.69 66.93 48.06
CA ILE A 21 1.68 65.93 47.63
C ILE A 21 1.92 65.52 46.18
N LEU A 22 2.22 66.47 45.30
CA LEU A 22 2.52 66.19 43.90
C LEU A 22 3.83 65.41 43.73
N ASP A 23 4.87 65.76 44.48
CA ASP A 23 6.15 65.07 44.42
C ASP A 23 6.01 63.62 44.90
N ALA A 24 5.22 63.36 45.94
CA ALA A 24 4.94 62.02 46.45
C ALA A 24 4.13 61.14 45.48
N LEU A 25 3.30 61.74 44.63
CA LEU A 25 2.43 61.03 43.67
C LEU A 25 2.92 61.13 42.21
N ARG A 26 4.06 61.79 41.97
CA ARG A 26 4.61 62.03 40.62
C ARG A 26 4.88 60.76 39.83
N GLU A 27 5.16 59.66 40.53
CA GLU A 27 5.48 58.36 39.94
C GLU A 27 4.22 57.53 39.62
N SER A 28 3.02 58.00 40.00
CA SER A 28 1.75 57.38 39.62
C SER A 28 1.25 57.94 38.29
N ASN A 29 1.12 57.07 37.30
CA ASN A 29 0.48 57.33 36.02
C ASN A 29 -1.01 57.64 36.19
N ALA A 30 -1.71 56.89 37.06
CA ALA A 30 -3.13 57.14 37.32
C ALA A 30 -3.35 58.53 37.95
N PHE A 31 -2.48 58.94 38.87
CA PHE A 31 -2.52 60.28 39.43
C PHE A 31 -2.17 61.35 38.40
N CYS A 32 -1.17 61.12 37.55
CA CYS A 32 -0.84 62.02 36.44
C CYS A 32 -2.03 62.28 35.50
N LYS A 33 -2.83 61.24 35.19
CA LYS A 33 -4.05 61.38 34.38
C LYS A 33 -5.10 62.23 35.09
N ILE A 34 -5.39 61.95 36.36
CA ILE A 34 -6.31 62.76 37.19
C ILE A 34 -5.84 64.22 37.27
N TRP A 35 -4.53 64.43 37.48
CA TRP A 35 -3.94 65.76 37.57
C TRP A 35 -4.11 66.55 36.28
N ASN A 36 -3.87 65.93 35.13
CA ASN A 36 -4.05 66.56 33.83
C ASN A 36 -5.51 66.92 33.55
N GLU A 37 -6.48 66.08 33.94
CA GLU A 37 -7.91 66.40 33.84
C GLU A 37 -8.28 67.61 34.71
N VAL A 38 -7.87 67.61 35.97
CA VAL A 38 -8.23 68.67 36.93
C VAL A 38 -7.58 69.99 36.55
N LYS A 39 -6.31 69.96 36.11
CA LYS A 39 -5.56 71.15 35.69
C LYS A 39 -6.27 71.93 34.57
N GLN A 40 -6.97 71.24 33.67
CA GLN A 40 -7.70 71.89 32.58
C GLN A 40 -8.96 72.66 33.05
N SER A 41 -9.43 72.41 34.27
CA SER A 41 -10.67 72.97 34.82
C SER A 41 -10.48 74.08 35.88
N CYS A 42 -9.23 74.40 36.25
CA CYS A 42 -8.92 75.46 37.21
C CYS A 42 -8.46 76.74 36.48
N GLU A 43 -9.06 77.91 36.79
CA GLU A 43 -8.63 79.23 36.29
C GLU A 43 -8.47 80.23 37.45
N GLY A 44 -7.43 81.07 37.42
CA GLY A 44 -7.17 82.07 38.48
C GLY A 44 -5.69 82.37 38.72
N ASP A 45 -5.38 83.01 39.85
CA ASP A 45 -3.98 83.22 40.26
C ASP A 45 -3.31 81.90 40.69
N LEU A 46 -1.97 81.86 40.62
CA LEU A 46 -1.19 80.63 40.81
C LEU A 46 -1.48 79.95 42.16
N LYS A 47 -1.74 80.72 43.22
CA LYS A 47 -1.97 80.16 44.55
C LYS A 47 -3.34 79.49 44.63
N ALA A 48 -4.37 80.22 44.22
CA ALA A 48 -5.75 79.73 44.23
C ALA A 48 -5.91 78.52 43.31
N VAL A 49 -5.31 78.57 42.11
CA VAL A 49 -5.33 77.46 41.15
C VAL A 49 -4.66 76.22 41.72
N MET A 50 -3.49 76.37 42.37
CA MET A 50 -2.74 75.22 42.87
C MET A 50 -3.44 74.54 44.05
N GLU A 51 -3.99 75.32 44.98
CA GLU A 51 -4.76 74.81 46.11
C GLU A 51 -6.06 74.13 45.64
N GLN A 52 -6.77 74.74 44.67
CA GLN A 52 -7.98 74.19 44.08
C GLN A 52 -7.71 72.88 43.32
N CYS A 53 -6.72 72.88 42.43
CA CYS A 53 -6.38 71.70 41.63
C CYS A 53 -5.86 70.54 42.49
N VAL A 54 -5.03 70.79 43.52
CA VAL A 54 -4.58 69.72 44.44
C VAL A 54 -5.75 69.17 45.27
N THR A 55 -6.67 70.03 45.71
CA THR A 55 -7.85 69.58 46.46
C THR A 55 -8.76 68.70 45.61
N GLN A 56 -9.11 69.16 44.40
CA GLN A 56 -9.94 68.39 43.46
C GLN A 56 -9.26 67.10 43.01
N ALA A 57 -7.96 67.13 42.71
CA ALA A 57 -7.20 65.93 42.35
C ALA A 57 -7.14 64.94 43.51
N LYS A 58 -6.98 65.40 44.76
CA LYS A 58 -7.00 64.54 45.96
C LYS A 58 -8.37 63.90 46.19
N GLU A 59 -9.46 64.62 45.94
CA GLU A 59 -10.81 64.07 46.01
C GLU A 59 -11.03 62.99 44.93
N LYS A 60 -10.65 63.25 43.68
CA LYS A 60 -10.68 62.25 42.60
C LYS A 60 -9.78 61.05 42.88
N TRP A 61 -8.58 61.26 43.44
CA TRP A 61 -7.65 60.20 43.85
C TRP A 61 -8.24 59.29 44.94
N LYS A 62 -8.88 59.88 45.96
CA LYS A 62 -9.61 59.14 47.00
C LYS A 62 -10.82 58.38 46.45
N ALA A 63 -11.53 58.97 45.49
CA ALA A 63 -12.63 58.30 44.81
C ALA A 63 -12.12 57.08 44.01
N LEU A 64 -11.03 57.22 43.26
CA LEU A 64 -10.37 56.13 42.53
C LEU A 64 -9.94 55.01 43.48
N ALA A 65 -9.28 55.33 44.61
CA ALA A 65 -8.89 54.36 45.63
C ALA A 65 -10.10 53.57 46.18
N THR A 66 -11.23 54.25 46.35
CA THR A 66 -12.48 53.63 46.80
C THR A 66 -13.06 52.69 45.73
N SER A 67 -13.05 53.11 44.46
CA SER A 67 -13.51 52.28 43.34
C SER A 67 -12.64 51.04 43.13
N VAL A 68 -11.32 51.17 43.22
CA VAL A 68 -10.38 50.03 43.18
C VAL A 68 -10.69 49.04 44.32
N HIS A 69 -10.84 49.55 45.55
CA HIS A 69 -11.10 48.72 46.71
C HIS A 69 -12.44 47.97 46.64
N LYS A 70 -13.49 48.65 46.14
CA LYS A 70 -14.83 48.08 45.96
C LYS A 70 -14.98 47.25 44.67
N LYS A 71 -13.93 47.12 43.86
CA LYS A 71 -13.95 46.49 42.52
C LYS A 71 -14.96 47.11 41.55
N SER A 72 -15.29 48.39 41.73
CA SER A 72 -16.30 49.11 40.95
C SER A 72 -15.66 50.10 39.97
N LEU A 73 -14.52 49.72 39.37
CA LEU A 73 -13.86 50.54 38.36
C LEU A 73 -14.65 50.54 37.06
N VAL A 74 -14.57 51.65 36.34
CA VAL A 74 -15.08 51.79 34.97
C VAL A 74 -13.94 51.58 33.96
N LEU A 75 -14.28 51.19 32.74
CA LEU A 75 -13.30 50.77 31.72
C LEU A 75 -12.21 51.83 31.48
N ASP A 76 -12.58 53.11 31.37
CA ASP A 76 -11.63 54.22 31.19
C ASP A 76 -10.61 54.32 32.33
N GLN A 77 -11.05 54.12 33.58
CA GLN A 77 -10.16 54.14 34.74
C GLN A 77 -9.22 52.93 34.77
N LEU A 78 -9.64 51.78 34.23
CA LEU A 78 -8.76 50.60 34.09
C LEU A 78 -7.60 50.88 33.14
N THR A 79 -7.83 51.68 32.08
CA THR A 79 -6.76 52.05 31.13
C THR A 79 -5.64 52.85 31.77
N TRP A 80 -5.91 53.59 32.85
CA TRP A 80 -4.88 54.34 33.58
C TRP A 80 -3.84 53.44 34.26
N PHE A 81 -4.21 52.19 34.51
CA PHE A 81 -3.35 51.15 35.07
C PHE A 81 -2.71 50.26 34.00
N MET A 82 -3.11 50.37 32.72
CA MET A 82 -2.47 49.63 31.63
C MET A 82 -1.04 50.13 31.43
N GLU A 83 -0.10 49.21 31.17
CA GLU A 83 1.32 49.52 30.92
C GLU A 83 2.08 50.15 32.11
N THR A 84 1.52 50.04 33.33
CA THR A 84 2.15 50.55 34.57
C THR A 84 2.66 49.42 35.46
N ASN A 85 3.55 49.75 36.41
CA ASN A 85 3.86 48.83 37.49
C ASN A 85 2.74 48.88 38.55
N LEU A 86 1.77 47.98 38.43
CA LEU A 86 0.60 47.91 39.32
C LEU A 86 0.98 47.84 40.80
N ALA A 87 2.09 47.19 41.17
CA ALA A 87 2.51 47.10 42.56
C ALA A 87 2.89 48.49 43.12
N ILE A 88 3.53 49.33 42.29
CA ILE A 88 3.89 50.71 42.65
C ILE A 88 2.63 51.59 42.68
N GLU A 89 1.78 51.52 41.64
CA GLU A 89 0.53 52.28 41.56
C GLU A 89 -0.39 52.03 42.76
N ILE A 90 -0.60 50.77 43.12
CA ILE A 90 -1.46 50.40 44.24
C ILE A 90 -0.81 50.74 45.58
N SER A 91 0.52 50.69 45.68
CA SER A 91 1.24 51.16 46.88
C SER A 91 1.07 52.66 47.10
N LEU A 92 1.13 53.47 46.03
CA LEU A 92 0.92 54.92 46.08
C LEU A 92 -0.55 55.28 46.34
N LEU A 93 -1.50 54.56 45.72
CA LEU A 93 -2.94 54.79 45.88
C LEU A 93 -3.44 54.57 47.31
N PHE A 94 -2.77 53.69 48.07
CA PHE A 94 -3.10 53.37 49.47
C PHE A 94 -1.97 53.76 50.44
N ALA A 95 -1.15 54.77 50.10
CA ALA A 95 -0.03 55.24 50.91
C ALA A 95 -0.45 56.06 52.16
N ASP A 96 -1.60 56.75 52.13
CA ASP A 96 -2.14 57.49 53.29
C ASP A 96 -2.60 56.48 54.37
N ALA A 97 -1.81 56.40 55.45
CA ALA A 97 -1.82 55.32 56.45
C ALA A 97 -2.99 55.32 57.45
N ASP A 98 -4.05 56.11 57.24
CA ASP A 98 -5.18 56.20 58.17
C ASP A 98 -6.32 55.20 57.90
N LYS A 99 -6.12 54.23 56.99
CA LYS A 99 -7.07 53.12 56.76
C LYS A 99 -6.47 51.79 57.25
N PRO A 100 -6.76 51.35 58.49
CA PRO A 100 -6.23 50.08 59.05
C PRO A 100 -6.72 48.80 58.33
N GLU A 101 -7.57 48.91 57.31
CA GLU A 101 -8.22 47.78 56.62
C GLU A 101 -7.44 47.20 55.43
N ILE A 102 -6.37 47.85 54.94
CA ILE A 102 -5.62 47.40 53.74
C ILE A 102 -4.17 47.05 54.11
N ASN A 103 -3.95 45.79 54.47
CA ASN A 103 -2.61 45.24 54.69
C ASN A 103 -1.92 44.81 53.38
N THR A 104 -0.65 44.41 53.45
CA THR A 104 0.14 43.96 52.29
C THR A 104 -0.54 42.83 51.51
N ALA A 105 -1.10 41.83 52.19
CA ALA A 105 -1.78 40.71 51.54
C ALA A 105 -3.03 41.16 50.75
N LYS A 106 -3.77 42.16 51.25
CA LYS A 106 -4.92 42.74 50.55
C LYS A 106 -4.49 43.57 49.34
N ARG A 107 -3.35 44.28 49.41
CA ARG A 107 -2.76 44.99 48.26
C ARG A 107 -2.37 44.00 47.16
N ASP A 108 -1.72 42.88 47.51
CA ASP A 108 -1.36 41.84 46.54
C ASP A 108 -2.58 41.18 45.89
N GLU A 109 -3.68 41.01 46.64
CA GLU A 109 -4.96 40.55 46.09
C GLU A 109 -5.55 41.55 45.09
N ILE A 110 -5.53 42.85 45.41
CA ILE A 110 -6.00 43.92 44.52
C ILE A 110 -5.16 43.95 43.24
N VAL A 111 -3.82 43.88 43.34
CA VAL A 111 -2.91 43.84 42.19
C VAL A 111 -3.22 42.65 41.29
N ARG A 112 -3.37 41.43 41.84
CA ARG A 112 -3.71 40.23 41.05
C ARG A 112 -5.06 40.35 40.34
N ASN A 113 -6.07 40.87 41.03
CA ASN A 113 -7.40 41.06 40.45
C ASN A 113 -7.36 42.09 39.31
N LEU A 114 -6.69 43.23 39.52
CA LEU A 114 -6.51 44.25 38.48
C LEU A 114 -5.73 43.73 37.28
N GLN A 115 -4.63 43.01 37.51
CA GLN A 115 -3.86 42.40 36.45
C GLN A 115 -4.72 41.44 35.61
N CYS A 116 -5.54 40.60 36.26
CA CYS A 116 -6.45 39.71 35.57
C CYS A 116 -7.47 40.46 34.70
N MET A 117 -8.02 41.58 35.21
CA MET A 117 -8.94 42.41 34.43
C MET A 117 -8.24 43.08 33.25
N ILE A 118 -7.04 43.62 33.46
CA ILE A 118 -6.21 44.22 32.40
C ILE A 118 -5.89 43.18 31.33
N ASP A 119 -5.42 41.99 31.69
CA ASP A 119 -5.08 40.93 30.74
C ASP A 119 -6.28 40.53 29.86
N LYS A 120 -7.47 40.40 30.45
CA LYS A 120 -8.69 40.08 29.73
C LYS A 120 -9.11 41.21 28.79
N VAL A 121 -9.07 42.46 29.24
CA VAL A 121 -9.43 43.63 28.41
C VAL A 121 -8.42 43.84 27.28
N SER A 122 -7.12 43.64 27.53
CA SER A 122 -6.08 43.71 26.50
C SER A 122 -6.28 42.63 25.43
N LYS A 123 -6.52 41.38 25.83
CA LYS A 123 -6.86 40.29 24.89
C LYS A 123 -8.18 40.53 24.16
N LEU A 124 -9.16 41.13 24.82
CA LEU A 124 -10.42 41.50 24.20
C LEU A 124 -10.21 42.50 23.06
N ARG A 125 -9.36 43.53 23.26
CA ARG A 125 -8.99 44.50 22.22
C ARG A 125 -8.29 43.84 21.03
N GLU A 126 -7.47 42.82 21.28
CA GLU A 126 -6.80 42.05 20.22
C GLU A 126 -7.77 41.18 19.41
N LEU A 127 -8.68 40.47 20.09
CA LEU A 127 -9.50 39.42 19.47
C LEU A 127 -10.82 39.91 18.86
N ILE A 128 -11.28 41.12 19.19
CA ILE A 128 -12.57 41.64 18.70
C ILE A 128 -12.63 41.76 17.18
N VAL A 129 -11.53 42.19 16.54
CA VAL A 129 -11.45 42.33 15.08
C VAL A 129 -11.47 40.94 14.39
N PRO A 130 -10.61 39.98 14.77
CA PRO A 130 -10.71 38.60 14.27
C PRO A 130 -12.11 37.97 14.45
N TRP A 131 -12.73 38.12 15.62
CA TRP A 131 -14.06 37.56 15.88
C TRP A 131 -15.14 38.18 14.98
N LYS A 132 -15.08 39.49 14.71
CA LYS A 132 -16.00 40.13 13.77
C LYS A 132 -15.85 39.58 12.35
N LYS A 133 -14.61 39.49 11.86
CA LYS A 133 -14.32 38.94 10.52
C LYS A 133 -14.75 37.49 10.39
N MET A 134 -14.62 36.71 11.46
CA MET A 134 -15.11 35.34 11.53
C MET A 134 -16.64 35.27 11.40
N ILE A 135 -17.39 36.13 12.11
CA ILE A 135 -18.86 36.20 11.99
C ILE A 135 -19.26 36.51 10.55
N GLU A 136 -18.64 37.51 9.94
CA GLU A 136 -18.92 37.92 8.57
C GLU A 136 -18.62 36.82 7.55
N THR A 137 -17.44 36.21 7.63
CA THR A 137 -17.06 35.07 6.77
C THR A 137 -18.01 33.88 6.95
N THR A 138 -18.39 33.56 8.19
CA THR A 138 -19.33 32.47 8.47
C THR A 138 -20.69 32.74 7.84
N ASN A 139 -21.17 33.98 7.85
CA ASN A 139 -22.42 34.36 7.21
C ASN A 139 -22.34 34.28 5.67
N ILE A 140 -21.23 34.72 5.07
CA ILE A 140 -20.97 34.58 3.63
C ILE A 140 -21.04 33.11 3.24
N VAL A 141 -20.25 32.26 3.91
CA VAL A 141 -20.20 30.82 3.61
C VAL A 141 -21.55 30.14 3.86
N LYS A 142 -22.27 30.50 4.94
CA LYS A 142 -23.61 29.98 5.21
C LYS A 142 -24.56 30.27 4.05
N SER A 143 -24.55 31.49 3.51
CA SER A 143 -25.46 31.89 2.43
C SER A 143 -25.27 31.07 1.15
N LEU A 144 -24.06 30.55 0.92
CA LEU A 144 -23.67 29.75 -0.24
C LEU A 144 -23.82 28.24 -0.01
N HIS A 145 -23.97 27.82 1.24
CA HIS A 145 -24.05 26.41 1.60
C HIS A 145 -25.36 25.78 1.09
N LYS A 146 -25.30 24.60 0.47
CA LYS A 146 -26.47 23.90 -0.11
C LYS A 146 -27.58 23.64 0.92
N GLN A 147 -27.21 23.47 2.19
CA GLN A 147 -28.11 23.23 3.33
C GLN A 147 -28.25 24.46 4.24
N SER A 148 -28.09 25.68 3.71
CA SER A 148 -28.10 26.92 4.50
C SER A 148 -29.31 27.07 5.42
N LYS A 149 -30.46 26.51 5.03
CA LYS A 149 -31.72 26.49 5.79
C LYS A 149 -31.70 25.54 7.00
N ASP A 150 -30.90 24.48 6.94
CA ASP A 150 -30.84 23.44 7.96
C ASP A 150 -29.80 23.78 9.06
N ILE A 151 -28.89 24.72 8.78
CA ILE A 151 -27.88 25.18 9.73
C ILE A 151 -28.52 26.12 10.75
N THR A 152 -28.82 25.56 11.92
CA THR A 152 -29.37 26.31 13.05
C THR A 152 -28.33 27.29 13.61
N LEU A 153 -28.78 28.37 14.26
CA LEU A 153 -27.84 29.27 14.94
C LEU A 153 -27.13 28.54 16.08
N GLY A 154 -27.87 27.79 16.90
CA GLY A 154 -27.34 27.16 18.11
C GLY A 154 -27.12 28.17 19.24
N ASP A 155 -27.25 27.71 20.48
CA ASP A 155 -27.17 28.58 21.67
C ASP A 155 -25.79 29.23 21.82
N ASN A 156 -24.72 28.49 21.52
CA ASN A 156 -23.35 28.97 21.66
C ASN A 156 -23.03 30.09 20.66
N TRP A 157 -23.42 29.94 19.39
CA TRP A 157 -23.24 30.99 18.38
C TRP A 157 -24.06 32.24 18.70
N SER A 158 -25.31 32.06 19.14
CA SER A 158 -26.19 33.20 19.47
C SER A 158 -25.62 34.00 20.64
N LYS A 159 -25.18 33.32 21.71
CA LYS A 159 -24.48 33.95 22.84
C LYS A 159 -23.19 34.66 22.40
N PHE A 160 -22.43 34.03 21.50
CA PHE A 160 -21.20 34.60 20.95
C PHE A 160 -21.47 35.88 20.15
N VAL A 161 -22.38 35.85 19.18
CA VAL A 161 -22.70 37.02 18.34
C VAL A 161 -23.26 38.17 19.18
N VAL A 162 -24.12 37.88 20.16
CA VAL A 162 -24.65 38.89 21.09
C VAL A 162 -23.53 39.47 21.95
N ALA A 163 -22.66 38.63 22.52
CA ALA A 163 -21.53 39.10 23.32
C ALA A 163 -20.56 39.99 22.51
N VAL A 164 -20.21 39.58 21.28
CA VAL A 164 -19.39 40.40 20.35
C VAL A 164 -20.09 41.71 19.99
N GLY A 165 -21.41 41.69 19.77
CA GLY A 165 -22.21 42.89 19.53
C GLY A 165 -22.18 43.86 20.71
N ASN A 166 -22.40 43.35 21.93
CA ASN A 166 -22.33 44.14 23.15
C ASN A 166 -20.94 44.75 23.35
N ILE A 167 -19.86 43.97 23.17
CA ILE A 167 -18.47 44.47 23.23
C ILE A 167 -18.26 45.62 22.25
N ARG A 168 -18.74 45.50 21.02
CA ARG A 168 -18.60 46.54 19.99
C ARG A 168 -19.24 47.84 20.45
N ASP A 169 -20.43 47.78 21.02
CA ASP A 169 -21.14 48.96 21.49
C ASP A 169 -20.48 49.57 22.75
N LEU A 170 -19.76 48.76 23.54
CA LEU A 170 -18.92 49.22 24.67
C LEU A 170 -17.65 49.97 24.22
N PHE A 171 -16.97 49.53 23.15
CA PHE A 171 -15.71 50.16 22.67
C PHE A 171 -15.92 51.26 21.61
N LEU A 172 -17.05 51.32 20.92
CA LEU A 172 -17.35 52.41 19.96
C LEU A 172 -17.54 53.77 20.64
N ASN A 173 -17.88 53.81 21.93
CA ASN A 173 -18.01 55.04 22.70
C ASN A 173 -16.66 55.67 23.09
N GLU A 174 -15.54 54.94 23.04
CA GLU A 174 -14.19 55.51 23.29
C GLU A 174 -13.74 56.45 22.15
N HIS A 175 -14.29 56.33 20.93
CA HIS A 175 -13.84 57.10 19.76
C HIS A 175 -14.71 58.30 19.37
N LYS A 176 -15.85 58.53 20.03
CA LYS A 176 -16.76 59.67 19.75
C LYS A 176 -16.48 60.93 20.57
N GLN A 177 -15.29 61.07 21.16
CA GLN A 177 -14.93 62.20 22.04
C GLN A 177 -14.68 63.56 21.37
N LEU A 178 -15.25 63.86 20.19
CA LEU A 178 -14.95 65.14 19.53
C LEU A 178 -16.12 65.98 18.98
N GLU A 179 -17.39 65.54 18.95
CA GLU A 179 -18.41 66.36 18.26
C GLU A 179 -19.83 66.46 18.87
N ASP A 180 -20.15 65.99 20.09
CA ASP A 180 -21.50 66.26 20.63
C ASP A 180 -21.56 66.37 22.17
N GLU A 181 -22.01 67.54 22.65
CA GLU A 181 -22.05 67.94 24.07
C GLU A 181 -23.32 67.49 24.84
N SER A 182 -24.17 66.60 24.32
CA SER A 182 -25.36 66.15 25.05
C SER A 182 -25.66 64.65 24.95
N MET A 183 -24.72 63.81 25.36
CA MET A 183 -24.98 62.40 25.67
C MET A 183 -24.42 62.06 27.05
N THR A 184 -25.30 61.69 27.97
CA THR A 184 -24.97 61.09 29.27
C THR A 184 -23.89 60.02 29.10
N LEU A 185 -22.71 60.23 29.71
CA LEU A 185 -21.65 59.21 29.81
C LEU A 185 -22.25 57.97 30.47
N VAL A 186 -22.60 56.96 29.68
CA VAL A 186 -22.87 55.63 30.20
C VAL A 186 -21.50 55.07 30.59
N SER A 187 -21.20 55.12 31.88
CA SER A 187 -19.99 54.52 32.43
C SER A 187 -20.00 53.02 32.13
N VAL A 188 -19.11 52.58 31.24
CA VAL A 188 -19.02 51.18 30.82
C VAL A 188 -18.54 50.32 31.99
N SER A 189 -19.35 49.32 32.38
CA SER A 189 -18.99 48.37 33.44
C SER A 189 -17.91 47.41 32.93
N ILE A 190 -16.77 47.35 33.63
CA ILE A 190 -15.69 46.39 33.35
C ILE A 190 -16.21 44.95 33.50
N GLU A 191 -17.12 44.72 34.44
CA GLU A 191 -17.67 43.39 34.70
C GLU A 191 -18.45 42.87 33.49
N GLU A 192 -19.19 43.73 32.81
CA GLU A 192 -19.93 43.38 31.58
C GLU A 192 -18.98 43.06 30.42
N ALA A 193 -17.91 43.84 30.25
CA ALA A 193 -16.89 43.59 29.22
C ALA A 193 -16.14 42.27 29.46
N ILE A 194 -15.79 41.96 30.71
CA ILE A 194 -15.14 40.70 31.10
C ILE A 194 -16.07 39.52 30.91
N GLN A 195 -17.35 39.64 31.28
CA GLN A 195 -18.32 38.59 31.05
C GLN A 195 -18.49 38.30 29.57
N CYS A 196 -18.58 39.34 28.72
CA CYS A 196 -18.64 39.16 27.28
C CYS A 196 -17.37 38.50 26.72
N PHE A 197 -16.18 38.90 27.20
CA PHE A 197 -14.92 38.25 26.85
C PHE A 197 -14.93 36.77 27.23
N ASP A 198 -15.32 36.42 28.46
CA ASP A 198 -15.34 35.03 28.93
C ASP A 198 -16.30 34.16 28.10
N ILE A 199 -17.45 34.71 27.69
CA ILE A 199 -18.39 34.04 26.76
C ILE A 199 -17.71 33.80 25.42
N CYS A 200 -17.12 34.83 24.81
CA CYS A 200 -16.49 34.73 23.50
C CYS A 200 -15.29 33.79 23.48
N TYR A 201 -14.42 33.92 24.48
CA TYR A 201 -13.21 33.12 24.64
C TYR A 201 -13.55 31.65 24.90
N LYS A 202 -14.63 31.36 25.64
CA LYS A 202 -15.11 29.99 25.82
C LYS A 202 -15.59 29.35 24.51
N CYS A 203 -16.19 30.13 23.61
CA CYS A 203 -16.72 29.61 22.35
C CYS A 203 -15.61 29.33 21.31
N PHE A 204 -14.68 30.26 21.11
CA PHE A 204 -13.71 30.18 20.00
C PHE A 204 -12.25 30.44 20.37
N GLN A 205 -11.97 30.77 21.64
CA GLN A 205 -10.63 31.07 22.14
C GLN A 205 -9.93 32.13 21.25
N ASP A 206 -8.64 31.94 20.98
CA ASP A 206 -7.79 32.77 20.12
C ASP A 206 -7.69 32.26 18.66
N LYS A 207 -8.41 31.18 18.31
CA LYS A 207 -8.31 30.52 16.98
C LYS A 207 -8.53 31.48 15.81
N ALA A 208 -9.44 32.44 15.95
CA ALA A 208 -9.73 33.42 14.92
C ALA A 208 -8.53 34.34 14.61
N SER A 209 -7.67 34.62 15.59
CA SER A 209 -6.49 35.48 15.43
C SER A 209 -5.50 34.87 14.43
N ASN A 210 -5.29 33.55 14.52
CA ASN A 210 -4.41 32.80 13.63
C ASN A 210 -4.93 32.70 12.18
N CYS A 211 -6.18 33.08 11.93
CA CYS A 211 -6.81 32.98 10.62
C CYS A 211 -7.13 34.35 9.99
N ILE A 212 -6.64 35.45 10.57
CA ILE A 212 -7.08 36.80 10.18
C ILE A 212 -6.85 37.11 8.70
N GLU A 213 -5.70 36.69 8.14
CA GLU A 213 -5.36 36.87 6.72
C GLU A 213 -6.36 36.15 5.81
N PHE A 214 -6.68 34.89 6.14
CA PHE A 214 -7.65 34.10 5.39
C PHE A 214 -9.07 34.68 5.49
N LEU A 215 -9.49 35.11 6.68
CA LEU A 215 -10.80 35.75 6.88
C LEU A 215 -10.92 37.04 6.07
N ASP A 216 -9.84 37.84 6.02
CA ASP A 216 -9.78 39.05 5.18
C ASP A 216 -9.88 38.74 3.69
N LEU A 217 -9.17 37.71 3.23
CA LEU A 217 -9.26 37.26 1.83
C LEU A 217 -10.68 36.84 1.48
N CYS A 218 -11.38 36.16 2.40
CA CYS A 218 -12.75 35.72 2.16
C CYS A 218 -13.73 36.90 2.03
N ILE A 219 -13.61 37.89 2.90
CA ILE A 219 -14.48 39.07 2.89
C ILE A 219 -14.22 39.91 1.64
N LYS A 220 -12.96 40.16 1.29
CA LYS A 220 -12.58 40.95 0.10
C LYS A 220 -13.00 40.27 -1.21
N ASN A 221 -12.96 38.94 -1.26
CA ASN A 221 -13.19 38.16 -2.48
C ASN A 221 -14.51 37.38 -2.44
N GLN A 222 -15.56 37.95 -1.85
CA GLN A 222 -16.87 37.30 -1.73
C GLN A 222 -17.39 36.79 -3.08
N SER A 223 -17.26 37.57 -4.16
CA SER A 223 -17.68 37.17 -5.52
C SER A 223 -16.92 35.95 -6.03
N LYS A 224 -15.63 35.80 -5.70
CA LYS A 224 -14.82 34.63 -6.07
C LYS A 224 -15.21 33.38 -5.28
N ILE A 225 -15.57 33.53 -4.01
CA ILE A 225 -16.14 32.42 -3.23
C ILE A 225 -17.46 31.95 -3.82
N VAL A 226 -18.31 32.88 -4.30
CA VAL A 226 -19.52 32.53 -5.04
C VAL A 226 -19.15 31.72 -6.29
N GLU A 227 -18.20 32.18 -7.10
CA GLU A 227 -17.74 31.46 -8.29
C GLU A 227 -17.24 30.05 -7.96
N LEU A 228 -16.43 29.88 -6.90
CA LEU A 228 -15.94 28.57 -6.43
C LEU A 228 -17.07 27.65 -5.95
N ALA A 229 -18.14 28.21 -5.38
CA ALA A 229 -19.28 27.46 -4.87
C ALA A 229 -20.34 27.14 -5.94
N THR A 230 -20.44 27.94 -7.02
CA THR A 230 -21.53 27.81 -8.00
C THR A 230 -21.08 27.41 -9.40
N ASN A 231 -19.83 27.66 -9.79
CA ASN A 231 -19.35 27.30 -11.13
C ASN A 231 -19.28 25.78 -11.26
N LYS A 232 -19.98 25.24 -12.26
CA LYS A 232 -20.06 23.79 -12.49
C LYS A 232 -18.68 23.16 -12.67
N ASN A 233 -17.76 23.84 -13.37
CA ASN A 233 -16.39 23.35 -13.58
C ASN A 233 -15.53 23.33 -12.32
N LEU A 234 -15.97 23.95 -11.22
CA LEU A 234 -15.22 24.07 -9.97
C LEU A 234 -15.87 23.34 -8.80
N CYS A 235 -17.20 23.33 -8.73
CA CYS A 235 -17.96 22.75 -7.62
C CYS A 235 -18.42 21.30 -7.89
N ASP A 236 -18.75 20.96 -9.14
CA ASP A 236 -19.19 19.60 -9.48
C ASP A 236 -17.98 18.66 -9.56
N PRO A 237 -17.94 17.54 -8.82
CA PRO A 237 -16.76 16.67 -8.78
C PRO A 237 -16.34 16.11 -10.14
N GLU A 238 -17.30 15.74 -10.98
CA GLU A 238 -17.04 15.13 -12.28
C GLU A 238 -16.51 16.17 -13.28
N HIS A 239 -17.16 17.33 -13.34
CA HIS A 239 -16.73 18.44 -14.21
C HIS A 239 -15.41 19.05 -13.73
N PHE A 240 -15.16 19.06 -12.41
CA PHE A 240 -13.90 19.55 -11.84
C PHE A 240 -12.73 18.69 -12.27
N GLU A 241 -12.80 17.36 -12.14
CA GLU A 241 -11.70 16.50 -12.56
C GLU A 241 -11.47 16.58 -14.08
N GLN A 242 -12.54 16.64 -14.89
CA GLN A 242 -12.41 16.85 -16.34
C GLN A 242 -11.75 18.19 -16.68
N THR A 243 -12.09 19.26 -15.95
CA THR A 243 -11.52 20.59 -16.13
C THR A 243 -10.05 20.61 -15.73
N MET A 244 -9.71 20.04 -14.57
CA MET A 244 -8.31 19.95 -14.11
C MET A 244 -7.48 19.08 -15.05
N GLU A 245 -8.00 17.94 -15.51
CA GLU A 245 -7.33 17.08 -16.48
C GLU A 245 -7.07 17.80 -17.81
N THR A 246 -8.06 18.56 -18.31
CA THR A 246 -7.90 19.34 -19.54
C THR A 246 -6.88 20.47 -19.37
N LEU A 247 -6.80 21.11 -18.21
CA LEU A 247 -5.80 22.16 -18.00
C LEU A 247 -4.39 21.57 -17.78
N ASP A 248 -4.26 20.49 -16.99
CA ASP A 248 -3.00 19.78 -16.74
C ASP A 248 -2.39 19.22 -18.03
N ASN A 249 -3.21 18.58 -18.87
CA ASN A 249 -2.76 17.95 -20.11
C ASN A 249 -2.25 18.95 -21.17
N CYS A 250 -2.59 20.24 -21.05
CA CYS A 250 -2.12 21.28 -21.97
C CYS A 250 -0.62 21.58 -21.80
N ARG A 251 -0.06 21.29 -20.62
CA ARG A 251 1.34 21.54 -20.24
C ARG A 251 1.82 23.00 -20.40
N ASP A 252 0.90 23.94 -20.54
CA ASP A 252 1.22 25.36 -20.53
C ASP A 252 1.46 25.80 -19.08
N MET A 253 2.59 26.46 -18.83
CA MET A 253 2.97 26.92 -17.48
C MET A 253 1.92 27.85 -16.87
N LYS A 254 1.17 28.60 -17.71
CA LYS A 254 0.07 29.46 -17.29
C LYS A 254 -1.03 28.66 -16.57
N PHE A 255 -1.37 27.47 -17.07
CA PHE A 255 -2.45 26.67 -16.50
C PHE A 255 -1.98 25.81 -15.32
N GLN A 256 -0.71 25.38 -15.30
CA GLN A 256 -0.19 24.53 -14.22
C GLN A 256 -0.22 25.21 -12.84
N GLY A 257 0.14 26.50 -12.77
CA GLY A 257 0.05 27.28 -11.54
C GLY A 257 -1.39 27.38 -11.00
N LEU A 258 -2.33 27.63 -11.91
CA LEU A 258 -3.77 27.71 -11.59
C LEU A 258 -4.34 26.35 -11.16
N VAL A 259 -4.00 25.24 -11.84
CA VAL A 259 -4.49 23.90 -11.47
C VAL A 259 -3.98 23.49 -10.09
N SER A 260 -2.70 23.74 -9.79
CA SER A 260 -2.15 23.50 -8.46
C SER A 260 -2.94 24.24 -7.37
N ALA A 261 -3.27 25.51 -7.63
CA ALA A 261 -4.05 26.33 -6.71
C ALA A 261 -5.50 25.82 -6.55
N LEU A 262 -6.19 25.54 -7.66
CA LEU A 262 -7.57 25.07 -7.66
C LEU A 262 -7.72 23.70 -7.00
N ARG A 263 -6.80 22.75 -7.22
CA ARG A 263 -6.84 21.45 -6.54
C ARG A 263 -6.76 21.59 -5.03
N VAL A 264 -5.91 22.48 -4.51
CA VAL A 264 -5.80 22.71 -3.06
C VAL A 264 -7.04 23.44 -2.53
N ALA A 265 -7.42 24.55 -3.15
CA ALA A 265 -8.52 25.40 -2.67
C ALA A 265 -9.89 24.70 -2.78
N CYS A 266 -10.25 24.21 -3.97
CA CYS A 266 -11.57 23.61 -4.22
C CYS A 266 -11.77 22.30 -3.47
N VAL A 267 -10.76 21.42 -3.41
CA VAL A 267 -10.89 20.14 -2.70
C VAL A 267 -11.07 20.36 -1.20
N ASN A 268 -10.29 21.25 -0.59
CA ASN A 268 -10.43 21.54 0.85
C ASN A 268 -11.78 22.23 1.16
N LEU A 269 -12.20 23.22 0.36
CA LEU A 269 -13.52 23.84 0.53
C LEU A 269 -14.65 22.82 0.33
N ARG A 270 -14.55 21.93 -0.65
CA ARG A 270 -15.55 20.89 -0.88
C ARG A 270 -15.63 19.91 0.29
N THR A 271 -14.50 19.30 0.65
CA THR A 271 -14.45 18.23 1.65
C THR A 271 -14.69 18.70 3.08
N LYS A 272 -14.34 19.96 3.40
CA LYS A 272 -14.52 20.51 4.75
C LYS A 272 -15.73 21.42 4.89
N ILE A 273 -16.26 21.99 3.81
CA ILE A 273 -17.39 22.91 3.83
C ILE A 273 -18.55 22.37 2.98
N TRP A 274 -18.42 22.35 1.65
CA TRP A 274 -19.59 22.19 0.75
C TRP A 274 -20.29 20.83 0.79
N ASP A 275 -19.55 19.75 1.07
CA ASP A 275 -20.09 18.39 1.15
C ASP A 275 -20.35 17.94 2.60
N VAL A 276 -20.06 18.81 3.58
CA VAL A 276 -20.27 18.52 5.00
C VAL A 276 -21.64 19.01 5.44
N ARG A 277 -22.34 18.21 6.26
CA ARG A 277 -23.59 18.64 6.88
C ARG A 277 -23.28 19.26 8.24
N PHE A 278 -23.67 20.51 8.42
CA PHE A 278 -23.50 21.23 9.69
C PHE A 278 -24.83 21.33 10.43
N GLN A 279 -24.82 21.02 11.72
CA GLN A 279 -26.01 21.14 12.58
C GLN A 279 -26.18 22.55 13.12
N SER A 280 -25.06 23.26 13.36
CA SER A 280 -25.05 24.61 13.91
C SER A 280 -24.05 25.56 13.22
N MET A 281 -24.26 26.86 13.39
CA MET A 281 -23.31 27.89 12.95
C MET A 281 -21.95 27.77 13.65
N THR A 282 -21.92 27.27 14.89
CA THR A 282 -20.67 27.00 15.61
C THR A 282 -19.83 25.93 14.91
N ASP A 283 -20.46 24.88 14.38
CA ASP A 283 -19.76 23.83 13.65
C ASP A 283 -19.19 24.36 12.34
N LEU A 284 -19.97 25.16 11.62
CA LEU A 284 -19.54 25.81 10.38
C LEU A 284 -18.36 26.76 10.62
N ALA A 285 -18.44 27.61 11.64
CA ALA A 285 -17.36 28.55 11.98
C ALA A 285 -16.06 27.81 12.35
N ASN A 286 -16.15 26.72 13.12
CA ASN A 286 -14.97 25.90 13.45
C ASN A 286 -14.38 25.23 12.19
N ALA A 287 -15.21 24.78 11.25
CA ALA A 287 -14.74 24.23 9.99
C ALA A 287 -14.00 25.27 9.15
N ILE A 288 -14.52 26.50 9.06
CA ILE A 288 -13.86 27.63 8.36
C ILE A 288 -12.50 27.94 8.99
N LEU A 289 -12.42 28.02 10.32
CA LEU A 289 -11.16 28.26 11.03
C LEU A 289 -10.13 27.12 10.86
N SER A 290 -10.57 25.93 10.48
CA SER A 290 -9.69 24.78 10.24
C SER A 290 -9.11 24.70 8.82
N LEU A 291 -9.54 25.59 7.90
CA LEU A 291 -9.10 25.59 6.50
C LEU A 291 -7.64 26.03 6.36
N PRO A 292 -7.15 27.13 6.97
CA PRO A 292 -5.74 27.51 6.86
C PRO A 292 -4.78 26.41 7.31
N SER A 293 -5.17 25.59 8.29
CA SER A 293 -4.36 24.47 8.79
C SER A 293 -4.58 23.15 8.03
N SER A 294 -5.38 23.15 6.95
CA SER A 294 -5.64 21.93 6.17
C SER A 294 -4.51 21.57 5.21
N HIS A 295 -3.68 22.55 4.84
CA HIS A 295 -2.55 22.42 3.94
C HIS A 295 -1.60 23.60 4.17
N ASP A 296 -0.29 23.36 4.21
CA ASP A 296 0.72 24.37 4.58
C ASP A 296 0.65 25.64 3.72
N GLU A 297 0.31 25.49 2.44
CA GLU A 297 0.15 26.60 1.49
C GLU A 297 -1.32 26.98 1.19
N PHE A 298 -2.30 26.56 2.00
CA PHE A 298 -3.72 26.76 1.68
C PHE A 298 -4.06 28.23 1.41
N VAL A 299 -3.66 29.13 2.30
CA VAL A 299 -3.97 30.58 2.21
C VAL A 299 -3.36 31.18 0.94
N ILE A 300 -2.12 30.80 0.61
CA ILE A 300 -1.41 31.25 -0.59
C ILE A 300 -2.14 30.77 -1.85
N LYS A 301 -2.45 29.47 -1.93
CA LYS A 301 -3.14 28.87 -3.08
C LYS A 301 -4.56 29.42 -3.24
N PHE A 302 -5.27 29.66 -2.14
CA PHE A 302 -6.57 30.31 -2.15
C PHE A 302 -6.48 31.76 -2.65
N SER A 303 -5.46 32.52 -2.24
CA SER A 303 -5.18 33.85 -2.77
C SER A 303 -4.94 33.81 -4.28
N THR A 304 -4.10 32.88 -4.77
CA THR A 304 -3.87 32.69 -6.21
C THR A 304 -5.17 32.43 -6.98
N CYS A 305 -6.12 31.67 -6.40
CA CYS A 305 -7.43 31.47 -7.02
C CYS A 305 -8.27 32.76 -7.06
N CYS A 306 -8.12 33.63 -6.06
CA CYS A 306 -8.84 34.90 -5.98
C CYS A 306 -8.30 35.95 -6.95
N ASP A 307 -7.00 35.92 -7.24
CA ASP A 307 -6.34 36.83 -8.19
C ASP A 307 -6.71 36.50 -9.67
N GLU A 308 -7.24 35.31 -9.91
CA GLU A 308 -7.57 34.80 -11.25
C GLU A 308 -9.03 35.02 -11.65
N ASP A 309 -9.26 35.18 -12.95
CA ASP A 309 -10.62 35.33 -13.50
C ASP A 309 -11.29 33.97 -13.69
N LEU A 310 -11.73 33.35 -12.59
CA LEU A 310 -12.39 32.04 -12.58
C LEU A 310 -13.69 32.00 -13.40
N SER A 311 -14.31 33.15 -13.71
CA SER A 311 -15.44 33.23 -14.63
C SER A 311 -15.09 32.75 -16.05
N ARG A 312 -13.82 32.87 -16.44
CA ARG A 312 -13.27 32.45 -17.74
C ARG A 312 -12.74 31.02 -17.76
N ILE A 313 -12.91 30.24 -16.68
CA ILE A 313 -12.38 28.87 -16.62
C ILE A 313 -12.86 27.99 -17.78
N SER A 314 -14.11 28.16 -18.24
CA SER A 314 -14.63 27.45 -19.40
C SER A 314 -13.92 27.81 -20.70
N PHE A 315 -13.55 29.09 -20.87
CA PHE A 315 -12.77 29.56 -22.00
C PHE A 315 -11.33 29.03 -21.94
N TYR A 316 -10.72 28.99 -20.75
CA TYR A 316 -9.40 28.38 -20.57
C TYR A 316 -9.40 26.89 -20.90
N VAL A 317 -10.44 26.16 -20.52
CA VAL A 317 -10.63 24.75 -20.89
C VAL A 317 -10.76 24.61 -22.41
N GLU A 318 -11.49 25.49 -23.09
CA GLU A 318 -11.62 25.46 -24.55
C GLU A 318 -10.30 25.78 -25.26
N GLU A 319 -9.56 26.79 -24.80
CA GLU A 319 -8.22 27.12 -25.33
C GLU A 319 -7.22 25.98 -25.10
N ALA A 320 -7.18 25.43 -23.90
CA ALA A 320 -6.35 24.28 -23.55
C ALA A 320 -6.71 23.06 -24.42
N GLY A 321 -8.00 22.83 -24.67
CA GLY A 321 -8.47 21.77 -25.57
C GLY A 321 -7.98 21.98 -27.01
N LYS A 322 -8.04 23.20 -27.55
CA LYS A 322 -7.51 23.53 -28.88
C LYS A 322 -5.99 23.33 -28.96
N LEU A 323 -5.25 23.78 -27.95
CA LEU A 323 -3.80 23.60 -27.87
C LEU A 323 -3.40 22.13 -27.80
N GLN A 324 -4.12 21.32 -27.01
CA GLN A 324 -3.90 19.88 -26.95
C GLN A 324 -4.18 19.18 -28.27
N ASN A 325 -5.26 19.56 -28.96
CA ASN A 325 -5.57 19.02 -30.28
C ASN A 325 -4.43 19.31 -31.26
N GLN A 326 -3.87 20.53 -31.21
CA GLN A 326 -2.73 20.91 -32.03
C GLN A 326 -1.46 20.14 -31.68
N GLN A 327 -1.10 20.04 -30.39
CA GLN A 327 0.03 19.23 -29.94
C GLN A 327 -0.11 17.75 -30.34
N SER A 328 -1.32 17.20 -30.24
CA SER A 328 -1.61 15.81 -30.64
C SER A 328 -1.50 15.64 -32.15
N PHE A 329 -1.93 16.64 -32.93
CA PHE A 329 -1.79 16.64 -34.39
C PHE A 329 -0.32 16.68 -34.81
N ASP A 330 0.47 17.60 -34.25
CA ASP A 330 1.90 17.73 -34.53
C ASP A 330 2.65 16.44 -34.16
N LEU A 331 2.31 15.84 -33.02
CA LEU A 331 2.87 14.56 -32.58
C LEU A 331 2.55 13.41 -33.54
N VAL A 332 1.30 13.30 -34.02
CA VAL A 332 0.90 12.27 -35.00
C VAL A 332 1.60 12.50 -36.34
N HIS A 333 1.79 13.76 -36.74
CA HIS A 333 2.52 14.11 -37.95
C HIS A 333 4.00 13.73 -37.82
N ASP A 334 4.67 14.12 -36.73
CA ASP A 334 6.06 13.78 -36.45
C ASP A 334 6.28 12.26 -36.38
N ALA A 335 5.36 11.54 -35.74
CA ALA A 335 5.36 10.08 -35.71
C ALA A 335 5.30 9.47 -37.11
N MET A 336 4.56 10.07 -38.05
CA MET A 336 4.44 9.57 -39.41
C MET A 336 5.68 9.84 -40.27
N GLU A 337 6.35 10.97 -40.06
CA GLU A 337 7.54 11.34 -40.82
C GLU A 337 8.82 10.64 -40.31
N ARG A 338 8.96 10.56 -38.98
CA ARG A 338 10.23 10.18 -38.31
C ARG A 338 10.07 9.07 -37.28
N GLY A 339 8.87 8.53 -37.12
CA GLY A 339 8.61 7.50 -36.13
C GLY A 339 9.05 6.10 -36.56
N TYR A 340 9.27 5.24 -35.57
CA TYR A 340 9.41 3.80 -35.77
C TYR A 340 8.82 3.01 -34.61
N TRP A 341 8.20 1.90 -34.96
CA TRP A 341 7.71 0.91 -34.03
C TRP A 341 8.85 0.05 -33.55
N THR A 342 8.98 -0.14 -32.25
CA THR A 342 9.87 -1.12 -31.63
C THR A 342 9.04 -2.19 -30.96
N PHE A 343 9.39 -3.44 -31.20
CA PHE A 343 8.78 -4.59 -30.56
C PHE A 343 9.72 -5.19 -29.52
N ALA A 344 9.19 -5.69 -28.41
CA ALA A 344 10.00 -6.28 -27.37
C ALA A 344 10.82 -7.48 -27.86
N THR A 345 12.03 -7.58 -27.32
CA THR A 345 12.96 -8.69 -27.54
C THR A 345 12.50 -9.94 -26.80
N ARG A 346 13.13 -11.07 -27.12
CA ARG A 346 12.88 -12.32 -26.39
C ARG A 346 13.19 -12.16 -24.90
N GLU A 347 14.31 -11.52 -24.56
CA GLU A 347 14.74 -11.31 -23.18
C GLU A 347 13.78 -10.40 -22.43
N GLN A 348 13.24 -9.37 -23.08
CA GLN A 348 12.21 -8.52 -22.49
C GLN A 348 10.95 -9.33 -22.19
N ILE A 349 10.43 -10.09 -23.16
CA ILE A 349 9.19 -10.87 -23.01
C ILE A 349 9.33 -12.01 -22.00
N LEU A 350 10.48 -12.69 -21.97
CA LEU A 350 10.76 -13.70 -20.95
C LEU A 350 11.06 -13.06 -19.58
N GLY A 351 11.66 -11.87 -19.57
CA GLY A 351 11.96 -11.07 -18.38
C GLY A 351 10.72 -10.56 -17.64
N PHE A 352 9.61 -10.35 -18.36
CA PHE A 352 8.32 -9.98 -17.77
C PHE A 352 7.81 -10.99 -16.74
N HIS A 353 8.14 -12.27 -16.91
CA HIS A 353 7.69 -13.34 -16.02
C HIS A 353 8.72 -13.69 -14.95
N THR A 354 9.92 -13.09 -14.97
CA THR A 354 11.01 -13.39 -14.02
C THR A 354 11.27 -12.30 -12.98
N HIS A 355 10.80 -11.06 -13.20
CA HIS A 355 11.00 -9.92 -12.30
C HIS A 355 9.75 -9.53 -11.48
N GLU A 356 9.80 -9.85 -10.18
CA GLU A 356 9.31 -9.11 -8.99
C GLU A 356 8.11 -8.14 -9.07
N SER A 357 7.13 -8.36 -9.94
CA SER A 357 5.99 -7.46 -9.97
C SER A 357 4.70 -8.17 -10.34
N ASN A 358 3.62 -7.76 -9.66
CA ASN A 358 2.21 -8.01 -9.99
C ASN A 358 1.86 -7.37 -11.35
N ARG A 359 2.70 -7.58 -12.37
CA ARG A 359 2.49 -7.01 -13.69
C ARG A 359 1.47 -7.84 -14.44
N THR A 360 0.43 -7.18 -14.91
CA THR A 360 -0.66 -7.84 -15.64
C THR A 360 -0.23 -8.16 -17.07
N HIS A 361 -0.87 -9.15 -17.70
CA HIS A 361 -0.70 -9.42 -19.13
C HIS A 361 -0.91 -8.17 -20.00
N LYS A 362 -1.79 -7.25 -19.54
CA LYS A 362 -2.04 -5.95 -20.17
C LYS A 362 -0.80 -5.04 -20.17
N GLN A 363 0.00 -5.05 -19.10
CA GLN A 363 1.24 -4.28 -19.04
C GLN A 363 2.31 -4.86 -19.97
N LEU A 364 2.43 -6.19 -20.07
CA LEU A 364 3.32 -6.82 -21.05
C LEU A 364 2.95 -6.39 -22.48
N GLU A 365 1.68 -6.41 -22.86
CA GLU A 365 1.26 -5.96 -24.20
C GLU A 365 1.59 -4.48 -24.46
N THR A 366 1.44 -3.63 -23.43
CA THR A 366 1.71 -2.18 -23.50
C THR A 366 3.20 -1.86 -23.62
N GLU A 367 4.05 -2.56 -22.88
CA GLU A 367 5.50 -2.39 -22.92
C GLU A 367 6.14 -3.16 -24.10
N ALA A 368 5.46 -4.15 -24.68
CA ALA A 368 5.97 -4.94 -25.79
C ALA A 368 5.90 -4.27 -27.16
N LEU A 369 5.13 -3.17 -27.29
CA LEU A 369 5.02 -2.40 -28.52
C LEU A 369 5.10 -0.91 -28.21
N LEU A 370 6.19 -0.28 -28.63
CA LEU A 370 6.44 1.14 -28.42
C LEU A 370 6.60 1.86 -29.76
N LEU A 371 6.13 3.10 -29.82
CA LEU A 371 6.41 4.02 -30.92
C LEU A 371 7.46 5.03 -30.44
N HIS A 372 8.57 5.11 -31.14
CA HIS A 372 9.57 6.16 -30.92
C HIS A 372 9.46 7.20 -32.01
N VAL A 373 9.61 8.47 -31.65
CA VAL A 373 9.67 9.61 -32.55
C VAL A 373 10.98 10.34 -32.28
N ASP A 374 11.86 10.37 -33.28
CA ASP A 374 13.15 11.04 -33.19
C ASP A 374 12.94 12.57 -33.32
N ASP A 375 13.41 13.35 -32.33
CA ASP A 375 13.44 14.82 -32.41
C ASP A 375 14.67 15.31 -33.21
N ILE A 376 14.55 16.49 -33.82
CA ILE A 376 15.61 17.23 -34.54
C ILE A 376 16.83 17.45 -33.64
N ASN A 377 16.62 17.59 -32.32
CA ASN A 377 17.65 17.84 -31.33
C ASN A 377 18.25 16.56 -30.71
N GLY A 378 17.87 15.37 -31.19
CA GLY A 378 18.39 14.09 -30.71
C GLY A 378 17.71 13.51 -29.46
N ASN A 379 16.58 14.09 -29.03
CA ASN A 379 15.74 13.53 -27.97
C ASN A 379 14.69 12.58 -28.54
N ASN A 380 14.64 11.34 -28.07
CA ASN A 380 13.65 10.37 -28.55
C ASN A 380 12.40 10.38 -27.67
N THR A 381 11.28 10.85 -28.23
CA THR A 381 9.99 10.73 -27.56
C THR A 381 9.49 9.29 -27.72
N THR A 382 9.37 8.57 -26.61
CA THR A 382 8.83 7.20 -26.60
C THR A 382 7.36 7.26 -26.16
N MET A 383 6.51 6.54 -26.87
CA MET A 383 5.08 6.43 -26.60
C MET A 383 4.66 4.98 -26.56
N ASP A 384 3.95 4.60 -25.51
CA ASP A 384 3.10 3.42 -25.53
C ASP A 384 1.89 3.64 -26.46
N TYR A 385 1.22 2.56 -26.86
CA TYR A 385 0.09 2.68 -27.76
C TYR A 385 -1.16 3.29 -27.11
N GLU A 386 -1.36 3.22 -25.78
CA GLU A 386 -2.52 3.85 -25.12
C GLU A 386 -2.44 5.38 -25.23
N LYS A 387 -1.26 5.96 -24.98
CA LYS A 387 -0.99 7.39 -25.14
C LYS A 387 -1.12 7.81 -26.60
N LEU A 388 -0.69 6.95 -27.53
CA LEU A 388 -0.85 7.20 -28.96
C LEU A 388 -2.32 7.17 -29.38
N GLU A 389 -3.09 6.18 -28.93
CA GLU A 389 -4.53 6.08 -29.19
C GLU A 389 -5.27 7.33 -28.70
N ARG A 390 -5.00 7.78 -27.47
CA ARG A 390 -5.58 9.04 -26.96
C ARG A 390 -5.23 10.24 -27.84
N SER A 391 -3.99 10.31 -28.32
CA SER A 391 -3.54 11.40 -29.21
C SER A 391 -4.24 11.32 -30.57
N ILE A 392 -4.41 10.10 -31.10
CA ILE A 392 -5.13 9.87 -32.35
C ILE A 392 -6.61 10.20 -32.19
N ASP A 393 -7.27 9.77 -31.12
CA ASP A 393 -8.68 10.03 -30.86
C ASP A 393 -8.94 11.54 -30.78
N ARG A 394 -8.08 12.29 -30.11
CA ARG A 394 -8.12 13.76 -30.06
C ARG A 394 -8.01 14.37 -31.45
N VAL A 395 -7.09 13.88 -32.28
CA VAL A 395 -6.93 14.34 -33.66
C VAL A 395 -8.18 14.01 -34.49
N LEU A 396 -8.70 12.78 -34.41
CA LEU A 396 -9.89 12.32 -35.13
C LEU A 396 -11.15 13.10 -34.76
N LEU A 397 -11.29 13.52 -33.50
CA LEU A 397 -12.41 14.32 -33.00
C LEU A 397 -12.25 15.82 -33.29
N GLY A 398 -11.01 16.33 -33.30
CA GLY A 398 -10.71 17.76 -33.39
C GLY A 398 -10.52 18.33 -34.81
N TYR A 399 -10.30 17.50 -35.83
CA TYR A 399 -9.94 17.96 -37.18
C TYR A 399 -10.85 17.43 -38.30
N SER A 400 -10.93 18.19 -39.40
CA SER A 400 -11.72 17.81 -40.59
C SER A 400 -11.14 16.59 -41.33
N LYS A 401 -12.01 15.83 -42.02
CA LYS A 401 -11.68 14.55 -42.69
C LYS A 401 -10.46 14.59 -43.62
N GLU A 402 -10.15 15.73 -44.22
CA GLU A 402 -9.01 15.90 -45.15
C GLU A 402 -7.66 15.91 -44.43
N LYS A 403 -7.60 16.49 -43.22
CA LYS A 403 -6.39 16.50 -42.37
C LYS A 403 -6.16 15.17 -41.63
N LEU A 404 -7.11 14.23 -41.69
CA LEU A 404 -7.08 12.95 -40.95
C LEU A 404 -6.49 11.77 -41.74
N LYS A 405 -5.99 11.97 -42.97
CA LYS A 405 -5.49 10.87 -43.80
C LYS A 405 -4.26 10.19 -43.18
N ASP A 406 -3.37 10.97 -42.58
CA ASP A 406 -2.14 10.47 -41.95
C ASP A 406 -2.42 9.79 -40.62
N ALA A 407 -3.32 10.36 -39.80
CA ALA A 407 -3.82 9.71 -38.59
C ALA A 407 -4.46 8.34 -38.89
N LYS A 408 -5.29 8.22 -39.93
CA LYS A 408 -5.89 6.94 -40.35
C LYS A 408 -4.85 5.91 -40.81
N LYS A 409 -3.78 6.36 -41.48
CA LYS A 409 -2.67 5.47 -41.88
C LYS A 409 -1.94 4.94 -40.65
N LEU A 410 -1.66 5.82 -39.67
CA LEU A 410 -1.00 5.44 -38.42
C LEU A 410 -1.85 4.46 -37.59
N VAL A 411 -3.18 4.68 -37.48
CA VAL A 411 -4.12 3.74 -36.85
C VAL A 411 -4.03 2.37 -37.48
N LYS A 412 -4.07 2.30 -38.81
CA LYS A 412 -4.00 1.01 -39.51
C LYS A 412 -2.66 0.30 -39.26
N GLN A 413 -1.56 1.04 -39.22
CA GLN A 413 -0.25 0.48 -38.87
C GLN A 413 -0.21 0.00 -37.42
N LEU A 414 -0.77 0.76 -36.48
CA LEU A 414 -0.85 0.40 -35.06
C LEU A 414 -1.58 -0.94 -34.87
N GLU A 415 -2.76 -1.12 -35.49
CA GLU A 415 -3.52 -2.37 -35.38
C GLU A 415 -2.74 -3.57 -35.93
N ILE A 416 -2.05 -3.42 -37.07
CA ILE A 416 -1.21 -4.50 -37.61
C ILE A 416 -0.02 -4.77 -36.68
N CYS A 417 0.59 -3.73 -36.10
CA CYS A 417 1.68 -3.87 -35.13
C CYS A 417 1.23 -4.58 -33.85
N LYS A 418 0.03 -4.31 -33.33
CA LYS A 418 -0.53 -5.04 -32.18
C LYS A 418 -0.63 -6.54 -32.48
N GLU A 419 -1.11 -6.91 -33.66
CA GLU A 419 -1.17 -8.31 -34.08
C GLU A 419 0.21 -8.95 -34.21
N ILE A 420 1.18 -8.25 -34.83
CA ILE A 420 2.57 -8.73 -34.91
C ILE A 420 3.14 -8.95 -33.51
N SER A 421 2.93 -8.00 -32.59
CA SER A 421 3.37 -8.09 -31.20
C SER A 421 2.74 -9.30 -30.50
N SER A 422 1.44 -9.53 -30.69
CA SER A 422 0.72 -10.68 -30.13
C SER A 422 1.30 -12.02 -30.62
N TYR A 423 1.51 -12.20 -31.93
CA TYR A 423 2.12 -13.42 -32.47
C TYR A 423 3.54 -13.66 -31.96
N ARG A 424 4.30 -12.58 -31.80
CA ARG A 424 5.66 -12.59 -31.25
C ARG A 424 5.66 -13.04 -29.79
N ILE A 425 4.85 -12.40 -28.95
CA ILE A 425 4.70 -12.76 -27.53
C ILE A 425 4.32 -14.22 -27.39
N GLU A 426 3.32 -14.70 -28.13
CA GLU A 426 2.89 -16.10 -28.06
C GLU A 426 4.00 -17.07 -28.53
N PHE A 427 4.70 -16.75 -29.61
CA PHE A 427 5.81 -17.57 -30.12
C PHE A 427 6.91 -17.78 -29.07
N TRP A 428 7.29 -16.72 -28.35
CA TRP A 428 8.34 -16.83 -27.33
C TRP A 428 7.85 -17.41 -26.01
N GLN A 429 6.61 -17.11 -25.59
CA GLN A 429 5.99 -17.76 -24.43
C GLN A 429 5.86 -19.27 -24.62
N LYS A 430 5.72 -19.75 -25.87
CA LYS A 430 5.71 -21.18 -26.22
C LYS A 430 7.12 -21.74 -26.52
N GLY A 431 8.19 -21.02 -26.17
CA GLY A 431 9.57 -21.50 -26.29
C GLY A 431 10.14 -21.53 -27.72
N GLY A 432 9.83 -20.54 -28.56
CA GLY A 432 10.51 -20.34 -29.84
C GLY A 432 11.97 -19.86 -29.68
N LYS A 433 12.88 -20.24 -30.60
CA LYS A 433 14.33 -19.94 -30.48
C LYS A 433 14.84 -18.68 -31.22
N LYS A 434 14.33 -18.41 -32.44
CA LYS A 434 14.99 -17.48 -33.39
C LYS A 434 14.53 -16.02 -33.23
N GLU A 435 15.48 -15.12 -32.96
CA GLU A 435 15.26 -13.67 -32.82
C GLU A 435 15.43 -12.88 -34.12
N ASP A 436 15.92 -13.49 -35.21
CA ASP A 436 16.38 -12.88 -36.49
C ASP A 436 15.39 -12.00 -37.28
N GLY A 437 14.28 -11.52 -36.70
CA GLY A 437 13.43 -10.49 -37.27
C GLY A 437 13.92 -9.07 -36.95
N LEU A 438 13.70 -8.13 -37.88
CA LEU A 438 13.74 -6.70 -37.58
C LEU A 438 12.89 -6.39 -36.33
N THR A 439 13.53 -5.92 -35.26
CA THR A 439 12.86 -5.45 -34.04
C THR A 439 12.19 -4.09 -34.21
N LYS A 440 12.45 -3.44 -35.36
CA LYS A 440 11.96 -2.10 -35.69
C LYS A 440 11.24 -2.06 -37.05
N LEU A 441 10.14 -1.31 -37.14
CA LEU A 441 9.44 -0.99 -38.39
C LEU A 441 9.21 0.51 -38.51
N GLN A 442 9.60 1.10 -39.64
CA GLN A 442 9.51 2.55 -39.84
C GLN A 442 8.07 2.95 -40.22
N THR A 443 7.51 4.01 -39.63
CA THR A 443 6.13 4.46 -39.92
C THR A 443 5.96 4.96 -41.36
N LYS A 444 7.03 5.49 -41.96
CA LYS A 444 7.08 5.89 -43.37
C LYS A 444 6.89 4.73 -44.35
N GLU A 445 7.12 3.48 -43.94
CA GLU A 445 6.93 2.32 -44.81
C GLU A 445 5.47 2.17 -45.28
N LYS A 446 5.30 1.50 -46.42
CA LYS A 446 3.97 1.18 -46.95
C LYS A 446 3.30 0.14 -46.05
N THR A 447 1.99 0.24 -45.84
CA THR A 447 1.20 -0.72 -45.04
C THR A 447 1.38 -2.17 -45.49
N GLN A 448 1.67 -2.41 -46.78
CA GLN A 448 1.98 -3.76 -47.31
C GLN A 448 3.20 -4.42 -46.64
N VAL A 449 4.19 -3.64 -46.17
CA VAL A 449 5.36 -4.18 -45.45
C VAL A 449 4.95 -4.71 -44.08
N PHE A 450 4.07 -3.98 -43.39
CA PHE A 450 3.49 -4.41 -42.11
C PHE A 450 2.66 -5.69 -42.28
N GLU A 451 1.79 -5.75 -43.29
CA GLU A 451 0.99 -6.95 -43.58
C GLU A 451 1.87 -8.17 -43.93
N LYS A 452 2.94 -7.96 -44.71
CA LYS A 452 3.92 -9.03 -44.99
C LYS A 452 4.57 -9.53 -43.70
N LYS A 453 4.97 -8.62 -42.81
CA LYS A 453 5.59 -8.97 -41.51
C LYS A 453 4.61 -9.69 -40.58
N LYS A 454 3.34 -9.28 -40.56
CA LYS A 454 2.25 -9.98 -39.86
C LYS A 454 2.12 -11.42 -40.34
N LEU A 455 2.05 -11.64 -41.66
CA LEU A 455 1.96 -12.98 -42.23
C LEU A 455 3.20 -13.84 -41.92
N GLU A 456 4.40 -13.28 -42.01
CA GLU A 456 5.65 -13.97 -41.65
C GLU A 456 5.63 -14.49 -40.20
N TRP A 457 5.23 -13.65 -39.24
CA TRP A 457 5.15 -14.04 -37.82
C TRP A 457 4.01 -15.03 -37.55
N GLN A 458 2.86 -14.86 -38.20
CA GLN A 458 1.75 -15.81 -38.11
C GLN A 458 2.16 -17.20 -38.60
N GLN A 459 2.81 -17.29 -39.75
CA GLN A 459 3.32 -18.56 -40.30
C GLN A 459 4.39 -19.18 -39.41
N LYS A 460 5.28 -18.37 -38.84
CA LYS A 460 6.33 -18.84 -37.91
C LYS A 460 5.72 -19.44 -36.64
N LEU A 461 4.71 -18.79 -36.06
CA LEU A 461 3.98 -19.32 -34.90
C LEU A 461 3.24 -20.63 -35.25
N GLN A 462 2.56 -20.69 -36.40
CA GLN A 462 1.87 -21.91 -36.85
C GLN A 462 2.82 -23.09 -37.08
N LYS A 463 3.97 -22.84 -37.73
CA LYS A 463 5.03 -23.84 -37.92
C LYS A 463 5.54 -24.34 -36.57
N TRP A 464 5.82 -23.42 -35.64
CA TRP A 464 6.29 -23.77 -34.31
C TRP A 464 5.28 -24.60 -33.53
N ASN A 465 4.01 -24.19 -33.52
CA ASN A 465 2.95 -24.97 -32.89
C ASN A 465 2.89 -26.40 -33.45
N THR A 466 2.97 -26.59 -34.76
CA THR A 466 2.98 -27.92 -35.37
C THR A 466 4.17 -28.76 -34.90
N ILE A 467 5.38 -28.19 -34.90
CA ILE A 467 6.60 -28.87 -34.45
C ILE A 467 6.48 -29.28 -32.98
N ARG A 468 6.03 -28.35 -32.13
CA ARG A 468 5.86 -28.56 -30.70
C ARG A 468 4.90 -29.72 -30.40
N MET A 469 3.77 -29.77 -31.10
CA MET A 469 2.80 -30.87 -30.99
C MET A 469 3.41 -32.21 -31.38
N ASN A 470 4.15 -32.26 -32.50
CA ASN A 470 4.82 -33.48 -32.94
C ASN A 470 5.89 -33.95 -31.93
N LEU A 471 6.64 -33.03 -31.35
CA LEU A 471 7.63 -33.34 -30.30
C LEU A 471 6.96 -33.91 -29.05
N ARG A 472 5.82 -33.34 -28.62
CA ARG A 472 5.03 -33.83 -27.48
C ARG A 472 4.45 -35.22 -27.70
N GLU A 473 4.07 -35.55 -28.94
CA GLU A 473 3.62 -36.90 -29.30
C GLU A 473 4.78 -37.90 -29.41
N LYS A 474 5.93 -37.48 -29.95
CA LYS A 474 7.11 -38.33 -30.15
C LYS A 474 7.83 -38.66 -28.83
N TYR A 475 7.90 -37.70 -27.91
CA TYR A 475 8.62 -37.80 -26.64
C TYR A 475 7.70 -37.49 -25.45
N PRO A 476 7.02 -38.49 -24.87
CA PRO A 476 6.11 -38.30 -23.75
C PRO A 476 6.73 -37.60 -22.54
N SER A 477 8.04 -37.74 -22.30
CA SER A 477 8.76 -37.05 -21.22
C SER A 477 8.74 -35.52 -21.35
N LEU A 478 8.65 -34.97 -22.57
CA LEU A 478 8.56 -33.52 -22.78
C LEU A 478 7.22 -32.95 -22.29
N ASN A 479 6.20 -33.78 -22.09
CA ASN A 479 4.91 -33.35 -21.53
C ASN A 479 4.96 -33.03 -20.04
N TYR A 480 6.12 -33.19 -19.41
CA TYR A 480 6.33 -32.79 -18.04
C TYR A 480 6.83 -31.35 -17.93
N PHE A 481 7.18 -30.69 -19.04
CA PHE A 481 7.80 -29.36 -19.04
C PHE A 481 7.21 -28.46 -20.15
N CYS A 482 7.13 -27.17 -19.88
CA CYS A 482 6.93 -26.14 -20.89
C CYS A 482 8.18 -26.01 -21.76
N PHE A 483 8.04 -25.55 -23.01
CA PHE A 483 9.21 -25.44 -23.89
C PHE A 483 10.18 -24.36 -23.42
N CYS A 484 9.70 -23.31 -22.75
CA CYS A 484 10.56 -22.34 -22.06
C CYS A 484 11.40 -23.00 -20.95
N GLU A 485 10.80 -23.91 -20.16
CA GLU A 485 11.53 -24.64 -19.12
C GLU A 485 12.64 -25.50 -19.75
N LEU A 486 12.33 -26.23 -20.82
CA LEU A 486 13.30 -27.05 -21.55
C LEU A 486 14.46 -26.21 -22.12
N GLN A 487 14.17 -25.02 -22.67
CA GLN A 487 15.19 -24.11 -23.17
C GLN A 487 16.13 -23.62 -22.07
N LEU A 488 15.57 -23.24 -20.93
CA LEU A 488 16.37 -22.83 -19.78
C LEU A 488 17.20 -24.00 -19.25
N LEU A 489 16.66 -25.23 -19.26
CA LEU A 489 17.37 -26.42 -18.83
C LEU A 489 18.58 -26.67 -19.73
N MET A 490 18.41 -26.61 -21.05
CA MET A 490 19.51 -26.73 -22.00
C MET A 490 20.60 -25.67 -21.78
N LYS A 491 20.20 -24.41 -21.56
CA LYS A 491 21.13 -23.34 -21.22
C LYS A 491 21.91 -23.67 -19.94
N LYS A 492 21.21 -24.10 -18.89
CA LYS A 492 21.81 -24.43 -17.59
C LYS A 492 22.74 -25.65 -17.66
N LEU A 493 22.37 -26.67 -18.44
CA LEU A 493 23.24 -27.82 -18.70
C LEU A 493 24.55 -27.36 -19.33
N ASN A 494 24.49 -26.50 -20.34
CA ASN A 494 25.68 -25.95 -20.99
C ASN A 494 26.51 -25.09 -20.04
N ASP A 495 25.87 -24.24 -19.23
CA ASP A 495 26.56 -23.43 -18.21
C ASP A 495 27.31 -24.31 -17.19
N ILE A 496 26.71 -25.43 -16.77
CA ILE A 496 27.36 -26.40 -15.88
C ILE A 496 28.51 -27.11 -16.60
N LEU A 497 28.36 -27.50 -17.86
CA LEU A 497 29.45 -28.12 -18.64
C LEU A 497 30.67 -27.21 -18.82
N LEU A 498 30.47 -25.89 -18.83
CA LEU A 498 31.53 -24.87 -18.85
C LEU A 498 32.18 -24.64 -17.48
N SER A 499 31.56 -25.08 -16.39
CA SER A 499 32.09 -24.98 -15.03
C SER A 499 33.10 -26.10 -14.71
N ASP A 500 33.82 -25.96 -13.59
CA ASP A 500 34.75 -26.98 -13.10
C ASP A 500 34.04 -28.33 -12.92
N GLN A 501 34.60 -29.38 -13.52
CA GLN A 501 34.08 -30.75 -13.47
C GLN A 501 33.93 -31.28 -12.04
N SER A 502 34.75 -30.81 -11.11
CA SER A 502 34.65 -31.16 -9.68
C SER A 502 33.33 -30.68 -9.04
N LEU A 503 32.65 -29.72 -9.67
CA LEU A 503 31.43 -29.07 -9.17
C LEU A 503 30.15 -29.56 -9.86
N TRP A 504 30.28 -30.38 -10.91
CA TRP A 504 29.15 -30.83 -11.72
C TRP A 504 28.07 -31.55 -10.92
N GLU A 505 28.47 -32.45 -10.04
CA GLU A 505 27.54 -33.21 -9.18
C GLU A 505 26.74 -32.27 -8.27
N LEU A 506 27.43 -31.28 -7.68
CA LEU A 506 26.80 -30.28 -6.82
C LEU A 506 25.80 -29.43 -7.60
N HIS A 507 26.16 -28.91 -8.77
CA HIS A 507 25.23 -28.12 -9.58
C HIS A 507 24.08 -28.95 -10.14
N ALA A 508 24.33 -30.19 -10.54
CA ALA A 508 23.31 -31.11 -11.02
C ALA A 508 22.28 -31.43 -9.93
N SER A 509 22.72 -31.66 -8.69
CA SER A 509 21.83 -31.96 -7.56
C SER A 509 20.86 -30.83 -7.22
N ARG A 510 21.23 -29.57 -7.47
CA ARG A 510 20.36 -28.40 -7.25
C ARG A 510 19.49 -28.06 -8.45
N HIS A 511 20.05 -28.09 -9.65
CA HIS A 511 19.42 -27.48 -10.83
C HIS A 511 18.83 -28.48 -11.83
N ILE A 512 19.26 -29.74 -11.79
CA ILE A 512 18.81 -30.77 -12.74
C ILE A 512 17.91 -31.78 -12.03
N VAL A 513 18.36 -32.32 -10.90
CA VAL A 513 17.64 -33.38 -10.17
C VAL A 513 16.19 -33.00 -9.82
N PRO A 514 15.91 -31.81 -9.24
CA PRO A 514 14.53 -31.45 -8.87
C PRO A 514 13.56 -31.40 -10.06
N LEU A 515 14.07 -31.02 -11.24
CA LEU A 515 13.28 -31.01 -12.47
C LEU A 515 12.99 -32.44 -12.93
N LEU A 516 14.02 -33.28 -12.99
CA LEU A 516 13.89 -34.67 -13.41
C LEU A 516 13.07 -35.51 -12.41
N GLN A 517 12.96 -35.08 -11.15
CA GLN A 517 12.07 -35.69 -10.17
C GLN A 517 10.57 -35.58 -10.53
N ARG A 518 10.20 -34.73 -11.49
CA ARG A 518 8.86 -34.73 -12.11
C ARG A 518 8.63 -35.95 -13.00
N LEU A 519 9.68 -36.47 -13.63
CA LEU A 519 9.62 -37.69 -14.46
C LEU A 519 9.66 -38.94 -13.59
N ASP A 520 10.52 -38.96 -12.58
CA ASP A 520 10.66 -40.03 -11.60
C ASP A 520 11.01 -39.45 -10.22
N HIS A 521 10.10 -39.57 -9.27
CA HIS A 521 10.29 -39.00 -7.92
C HIS A 521 11.48 -39.61 -7.16
N GLN A 522 11.99 -40.76 -7.59
CA GLN A 522 13.15 -41.43 -6.99
C GLN A 522 14.47 -41.02 -7.65
N TYR A 523 14.42 -40.17 -8.68
CA TYR A 523 15.60 -39.74 -9.41
C TYR A 523 16.55 -38.95 -8.51
N SER A 524 17.82 -39.37 -8.47
CA SER A 524 18.88 -38.74 -7.66
C SER A 524 20.19 -38.51 -8.40
N ASN A 525 20.43 -39.18 -9.54
CA ASN A 525 21.73 -39.16 -10.22
C ASN A 525 21.81 -38.13 -11.36
N GLY A 526 21.86 -36.84 -11.02
CA GLY A 526 21.96 -35.77 -12.02
C GLY A 526 23.27 -35.75 -12.83
N LEU A 527 24.35 -36.35 -12.31
CA LEU A 527 25.66 -36.36 -12.98
C LEU A 527 25.66 -37.24 -14.24
N GLU A 528 24.96 -38.37 -14.20
CA GLU A 528 24.82 -39.26 -15.36
C GLU A 528 24.08 -38.57 -16.50
N PHE A 529 22.98 -37.89 -16.21
CA PHE A 529 22.25 -37.10 -17.19
C PHE A 529 23.12 -36.01 -17.83
N LEU A 530 23.91 -35.31 -17.02
CA LEU A 530 24.85 -34.30 -17.53
C LEU A 530 25.93 -34.90 -18.44
N ARG A 531 26.42 -36.12 -18.13
CA ARG A 531 27.39 -36.83 -18.97
C ARG A 531 26.80 -37.25 -20.31
N GLU A 532 25.56 -37.75 -20.33
CA GLU A 532 24.87 -38.06 -21.59
C GLU A 532 24.65 -36.80 -22.42
N TRP A 533 24.22 -35.69 -21.80
CA TRP A 533 24.10 -34.40 -22.49
C TRP A 533 25.44 -33.95 -23.09
N LYS A 534 26.55 -34.09 -22.34
CA LYS A 534 27.89 -33.76 -22.85
C LYS A 534 28.25 -34.54 -24.11
N LYS A 535 27.98 -35.85 -24.15
CA LYS A 535 28.28 -36.69 -25.32
C LYS A 535 27.60 -36.13 -26.58
N ILE A 536 26.32 -35.76 -26.46
CA ILE A 536 25.53 -35.21 -27.57
C ILE A 536 26.09 -33.85 -28.00
N SER A 537 26.38 -32.96 -27.04
CA SER A 537 26.94 -31.64 -27.32
C SER A 537 28.29 -31.73 -28.02
N THR A 538 29.17 -32.63 -27.61
CA THR A 538 30.50 -32.82 -28.22
C THR A 538 30.40 -33.42 -29.64
N SER A 539 29.56 -34.43 -29.86
CA SER A 539 29.36 -35.01 -31.21
C SER A 539 28.92 -33.97 -32.24
N ARG A 540 28.12 -32.98 -31.82
CA ARG A 540 27.68 -31.88 -32.69
C ARG A 540 28.75 -30.86 -33.01
N GLU A 541 29.63 -30.53 -32.07
CA GLU A 541 30.77 -29.64 -32.37
C GLU A 541 31.64 -30.23 -33.49
N LEU A 542 31.74 -31.57 -33.55
CA LEU A 542 32.43 -32.31 -34.61
C LEU A 542 31.65 -32.36 -35.95
N GLU A 543 30.32 -32.48 -35.92
CA GLU A 543 29.47 -32.57 -37.14
C GLU A 543 29.09 -31.19 -37.75
N SER A 544 29.15 -30.11 -36.96
CA SER A 544 28.66 -28.77 -37.30
C SER A 544 29.47 -27.95 -38.32
N LYS A 545 30.51 -28.54 -38.95
CA LYS A 545 31.27 -27.87 -40.01
C LYS A 545 30.62 -27.95 -41.39
N ASP A 546 29.77 -28.94 -41.68
CA ASP A 546 29.32 -29.17 -43.07
C ASP A 546 27.80 -29.10 -43.34
N GLN A 547 26.90 -29.07 -42.35
CA GLN A 547 25.44 -28.98 -42.61
C GLN A 547 24.70 -28.19 -41.52
N ARG A 548 24.47 -26.89 -41.72
CA ARG A 548 23.75 -26.02 -40.75
C ARG A 548 22.26 -25.83 -41.01
N ASP A 549 21.69 -26.39 -42.08
CA ASP A 549 20.37 -25.96 -42.55
C ASP A 549 19.19 -26.93 -42.35
N SER A 550 19.37 -28.18 -41.90
CA SER A 550 18.28 -29.16 -42.07
C SER A 550 17.37 -29.41 -40.86
N ASN A 551 17.71 -29.05 -39.61
CA ASN A 551 16.79 -29.34 -38.50
C ASN A 551 16.92 -28.38 -37.29
N GLU A 552 16.03 -27.38 -37.23
CA GLU A 552 16.08 -26.19 -36.33
C GLU A 552 15.86 -26.53 -34.83
N TYR A 553 15.48 -27.77 -34.50
CA TYR A 553 15.06 -28.18 -33.14
C TYR A 553 15.69 -29.47 -32.61
N VAL A 554 16.81 -29.91 -33.19
CA VAL A 554 17.49 -31.17 -32.80
C VAL A 554 17.83 -31.18 -31.31
N ASP A 555 18.12 -30.04 -30.67
CA ASP A 555 18.45 -30.01 -29.23
C ASP A 555 17.31 -30.52 -28.37
N VAL A 556 16.07 -30.20 -28.75
CA VAL A 556 14.88 -30.60 -28.01
C VAL A 556 14.57 -32.07 -28.27
N GLU A 557 14.81 -32.55 -29.49
CA GLU A 557 14.68 -33.99 -29.79
C GLU A 557 15.68 -34.82 -28.99
N GLU A 558 16.94 -34.39 -28.91
CA GLU A 558 17.98 -35.08 -28.15
C GLU A 558 17.76 -35.04 -26.65
N LEU A 559 17.33 -33.88 -26.14
CA LEU A 559 16.91 -33.77 -24.74
C LEU A 559 15.73 -34.72 -24.46
N GLY A 560 14.75 -34.76 -25.37
CA GLY A 560 13.63 -35.69 -25.34
C GLY A 560 14.07 -37.16 -25.32
N ASN A 561 15.07 -37.55 -26.12
CA ASN A 561 15.62 -38.90 -26.13
C ASN A 561 16.17 -39.30 -24.75
N ILE A 562 16.98 -38.44 -24.12
CA ILE A 562 17.56 -38.70 -22.79
C ILE A 562 16.45 -38.79 -21.73
N MET A 563 15.52 -37.83 -21.73
CA MET A 563 14.45 -37.75 -20.73
C MET A 563 13.44 -38.88 -20.86
N ASP A 564 13.16 -39.37 -22.07
CA ASP A 564 12.28 -40.52 -22.31
C ASP A 564 12.84 -41.81 -21.71
N ALA A 565 14.16 -41.97 -21.65
CA ALA A 565 14.78 -43.13 -21.00
C ALA A 565 14.44 -43.17 -19.51
N ILE A 566 14.54 -42.02 -18.83
CA ILE A 566 14.16 -41.84 -17.42
C ILE A 566 12.66 -42.08 -17.23
N TRP A 567 11.84 -41.48 -18.09
CA TRP A 567 10.39 -41.62 -18.03
C TRP A 567 9.94 -43.08 -18.19
N LYS A 568 10.53 -43.84 -19.12
CA LYS A 568 10.19 -45.25 -19.35
C LYS A 568 10.58 -46.16 -18.18
N SER A 569 11.64 -45.82 -17.45
CA SER A 569 12.04 -46.54 -16.24
C SER A 569 11.25 -46.15 -14.99
N SER A 570 10.54 -45.02 -15.04
CA SER A 570 9.82 -44.44 -13.91
C SER A 570 8.68 -45.35 -13.44
N LYS A 571 8.44 -45.33 -12.12
CA LYS A 571 7.30 -46.00 -11.49
C LYS A 571 6.16 -45.03 -11.16
N ASN A 572 6.27 -43.75 -11.50
CA ASN A 572 5.30 -42.72 -11.11
C ASN A 572 3.88 -43.03 -11.62
N ASN A 573 3.76 -43.63 -12.81
CA ASN A 573 2.50 -43.98 -13.45
C ASN A 573 2.07 -45.44 -13.21
N GLN A 574 2.76 -46.19 -12.34
CA GLN A 574 2.40 -47.58 -12.05
C GLN A 574 1.19 -47.66 -11.13
N LEU A 575 0.25 -48.53 -11.50
CA LEU A 575 -0.99 -48.78 -10.76
C LEU A 575 -0.80 -50.03 -9.89
N THR A 576 -1.25 -49.97 -8.63
CA THR A 576 -1.29 -51.17 -7.79
C THR A 576 -2.44 -52.09 -8.19
N ASP A 577 -2.28 -53.40 -8.04
CA ASP A 577 -3.31 -54.40 -8.42
C ASP A 577 -4.51 -54.45 -7.46
N ILE A 578 -4.61 -53.49 -6.54
CA ILE A 578 -5.73 -53.31 -5.63
C ILE A 578 -6.91 -52.75 -6.43
N SER A 579 -7.64 -53.66 -7.08
CA SER A 579 -8.81 -53.33 -7.90
C SER A 579 -10.02 -52.97 -7.03
N THR A 580 -10.20 -51.68 -6.77
CA THR A 580 -11.53 -51.11 -6.49
C THR A 580 -12.21 -50.68 -7.79
N LEU A 581 -13.55 -50.69 -7.83
CA LEU A 581 -14.31 -50.16 -8.95
C LEU A 581 -13.81 -48.74 -9.28
N CYS A 582 -13.36 -48.51 -10.52
CA CYS A 582 -13.02 -47.17 -10.98
C CYS A 582 -14.29 -46.32 -10.95
N LEU A 583 -14.29 -45.25 -10.14
CA LEU A 583 -15.43 -44.34 -10.00
C LEU A 583 -15.73 -43.53 -11.27
N LEU A 584 -14.75 -43.46 -12.19
CA LEU A 584 -14.78 -42.63 -13.39
C LEU A 584 -14.80 -43.49 -14.65
N ASP A 585 -15.51 -43.01 -15.66
CA ASP A 585 -15.49 -43.62 -16.98
C ASP A 585 -14.20 -43.23 -17.72
N ALA A 586 -13.58 -44.15 -18.45
CA ALA A 586 -12.40 -43.83 -19.25
C ALA A 586 -12.76 -43.16 -20.59
N GLY A 587 -11.85 -42.34 -21.12
CA GLY A 587 -11.94 -41.78 -22.48
C GLY A 587 -12.73 -40.47 -22.62
N LYS A 588 -13.17 -39.86 -21.51
CA LYS A 588 -13.80 -38.54 -21.49
C LYS A 588 -13.31 -37.70 -20.29
N PRO A 589 -13.30 -36.35 -20.39
CA PRO A 589 -13.06 -35.51 -19.23
C PRO A 589 -14.23 -35.64 -18.23
N HIS A 590 -13.99 -35.34 -16.97
CA HIS A 590 -15.02 -35.31 -15.92
C HIS A 590 -14.98 -33.97 -15.18
N LEU A 591 -16.12 -33.32 -15.00
CA LEU A 591 -16.22 -32.10 -14.20
C LEU A 591 -16.77 -32.43 -12.81
N LEU A 592 -15.97 -32.18 -11.77
CA LEU A 592 -16.36 -32.23 -10.37
C LEU A 592 -16.59 -30.83 -9.83
N PHE A 593 -17.75 -30.64 -9.20
CA PHE A 593 -18.10 -29.40 -8.52
C PHE A 593 -18.01 -29.59 -7.02
N GLU A 594 -17.05 -28.92 -6.39
CA GLU A 594 -16.80 -29.00 -4.95
C GLU A 594 -16.99 -27.63 -4.32
N ARG A 595 -17.99 -27.49 -3.43
CA ARG A 595 -18.36 -26.19 -2.85
C ARG A 595 -17.37 -25.73 -1.79
N ASN A 596 -16.70 -26.67 -1.14
CA ASN A 596 -15.66 -26.36 -0.17
C ASN A 596 -14.34 -26.19 -0.93
N THR A 597 -13.52 -25.21 -0.62
CA THR A 597 -12.20 -25.04 -1.29
C THR A 597 -11.19 -26.15 -0.93
N ASN A 598 -11.64 -27.29 -0.38
CA ASN A 598 -10.78 -28.38 0.03
C ASN A 598 -10.52 -29.34 -1.15
N VAL A 599 -9.26 -29.71 -1.36
CA VAL A 599 -8.83 -30.51 -2.52
C VAL A 599 -8.76 -32.01 -2.17
N PHE A 600 -9.06 -32.38 -0.92
CA PHE A 600 -8.83 -33.74 -0.41
C PHE A 600 -9.66 -34.83 -1.09
N CYS A 601 -10.76 -34.51 -1.76
CA CYS A 601 -11.52 -35.48 -2.57
C CYS A 601 -10.66 -36.12 -3.68
N VAL A 602 -9.62 -35.42 -4.13
CA VAL A 602 -8.68 -35.94 -5.13
C VAL A 602 -7.99 -37.22 -4.66
N PHE A 603 -7.68 -37.33 -3.37
CA PHE A 603 -7.01 -38.50 -2.82
C PHE A 603 -7.88 -39.76 -2.86
N GLU A 604 -9.19 -39.61 -2.68
CA GLU A 604 -10.13 -40.72 -2.82
C GLU A 604 -10.17 -41.22 -4.27
N LEU A 605 -10.13 -40.30 -5.24
CA LEU A 605 -10.05 -40.64 -6.66
C LEU A 605 -8.77 -41.42 -6.99
N PHE A 606 -7.61 -40.94 -6.55
CA PHE A 606 -6.34 -41.62 -6.80
C PHE A 606 -6.25 -42.97 -6.08
N GLN A 607 -6.77 -43.07 -4.86
CA GLN A 607 -6.84 -44.35 -4.13
C GLN A 607 -7.74 -45.35 -4.86
N SER A 608 -8.85 -44.91 -5.46
CA SER A 608 -9.77 -45.80 -6.19
C SER A 608 -9.14 -46.50 -7.40
N ILE A 609 -8.07 -45.93 -7.94
CA ILE A 609 -7.26 -46.50 -9.03
C ILE A 609 -5.91 -47.06 -8.57
N GLY A 610 -5.66 -47.10 -7.25
CA GLY A 610 -4.46 -47.67 -6.67
C GLY A 610 -3.19 -46.82 -6.89
N MET A 611 -3.33 -45.49 -6.88
CA MET A 611 -2.24 -44.52 -7.05
C MET A 611 -2.09 -43.56 -5.87
N VAL A 612 -0.88 -43.03 -5.71
CA VAL A 612 -0.60 -41.87 -4.85
C VAL A 612 -0.29 -40.68 -5.75
N PRO A 613 -1.06 -39.58 -5.70
CA PRO A 613 -0.82 -38.46 -6.60
C PRO A 613 0.48 -37.73 -6.26
N ARG A 614 1.02 -37.07 -7.27
CA ARG A 614 2.25 -36.26 -7.26
C ARG A 614 2.04 -35.03 -8.15
N ALA A 615 2.98 -34.10 -8.17
CA ALA A 615 2.84 -32.84 -8.91
C ALA A 615 2.66 -33.01 -10.43
N GLU A 616 3.13 -34.09 -11.04
CA GLU A 616 2.88 -34.39 -12.44
C GLU A 616 1.43 -34.78 -12.73
N HIS A 617 0.72 -35.32 -11.74
CA HIS A 617 -0.65 -35.80 -11.85
C HIS A 617 -1.68 -34.70 -11.59
N ILE A 618 -1.35 -33.73 -10.74
CA ILE A 618 -2.27 -32.69 -10.29
C ILE A 618 -1.69 -31.32 -10.63
N LEU A 619 -2.43 -30.54 -11.41
CA LEU A 619 -2.15 -29.13 -11.66
C LEU A 619 -3.18 -28.26 -10.93
N ILE A 620 -2.72 -27.48 -9.96
CA ILE A 620 -3.54 -26.48 -9.27
C ILE A 620 -3.38 -25.15 -10.02
N CYS A 621 -4.48 -24.65 -10.57
CA CYS A 621 -4.50 -23.38 -11.28
C CYS A 621 -4.31 -22.21 -10.32
N LYS A 622 -3.40 -21.32 -10.71
CA LYS A 622 -3.07 -20.05 -10.09
C LYS A 622 -3.32 -18.93 -11.12
N SER A 623 -3.30 -17.68 -10.67
CA SER A 623 -3.35 -16.51 -11.57
C SER A 623 -2.18 -16.47 -12.56
N THR A 624 -1.06 -17.13 -12.23
CA THR A 624 0.16 -17.23 -13.04
C THR A 624 0.25 -18.50 -13.89
N THR A 625 -0.71 -19.43 -13.78
CA THR A 625 -0.69 -20.68 -14.56
C THR A 625 -0.86 -20.40 -16.04
N LEU A 626 -0.01 -21.01 -16.87
CA LEU A 626 0.01 -20.80 -18.31
C LEU A 626 -0.89 -21.78 -19.06
N GLU A 627 -1.28 -21.37 -20.26
CA GLU A 627 -1.91 -22.26 -21.24
C GLU A 627 -1.07 -23.52 -21.50
N GLU A 628 0.26 -23.38 -21.63
CA GLU A 628 1.15 -24.50 -21.94
C GLU A 628 1.25 -25.53 -20.80
N GLU A 629 1.15 -25.12 -19.53
CA GLU A 629 1.16 -26.05 -18.39
C GLU A 629 -0.08 -26.97 -18.40
N ILE A 630 -1.23 -26.40 -18.76
CA ILE A 630 -2.48 -27.14 -18.92
C ILE A 630 -2.37 -28.07 -20.12
N GLU A 631 -1.83 -27.59 -21.24
CA GLU A 631 -1.54 -28.43 -22.40
C GLU A 631 -0.63 -29.60 -22.06
N CYS A 632 0.42 -29.38 -21.29
CA CYS A 632 1.30 -30.43 -20.77
C CYS A 632 0.50 -31.48 -20.00
N LEU A 633 -0.37 -31.07 -19.07
CA LEU A 633 -1.23 -31.99 -18.30
C LEU A 633 -2.13 -32.84 -19.23
N LEU A 634 -2.77 -32.20 -20.22
CA LEU A 634 -3.64 -32.90 -21.17
C LEU A 634 -2.86 -33.92 -21.99
N PHE A 635 -1.67 -33.56 -22.48
CA PHE A 635 -0.80 -34.49 -23.19
C PHE A 635 -0.30 -35.62 -22.29
N ARG A 636 0.02 -35.37 -21.02
CA ARG A 636 0.38 -36.44 -20.06
C ARG A 636 -0.76 -37.44 -19.91
N ALA A 637 -2.00 -36.97 -19.78
CA ALA A 637 -3.18 -37.83 -19.69
C ALA A 637 -3.37 -38.70 -20.94
N ILE A 638 -3.29 -38.10 -22.12
CA ILE A 638 -3.50 -38.79 -23.40
C ILE A 638 -2.36 -39.76 -23.70
N MET A 639 -1.11 -39.30 -23.62
CA MET A 639 0.07 -40.08 -24.06
C MET A 639 0.35 -41.24 -23.11
N THR A 640 0.21 -41.05 -21.80
CA THR A 640 0.40 -42.14 -20.84
C THR A 640 -0.67 -43.21 -20.99
N ALA A 641 -1.91 -42.82 -21.28
CA ALA A 641 -3.00 -43.76 -21.57
C ALA A 641 -2.77 -44.54 -22.88
N LYS A 642 -2.18 -43.92 -23.92
CA LYS A 642 -1.79 -44.62 -25.16
C LYS A 642 -0.74 -45.70 -24.93
N THR A 643 0.21 -45.47 -24.02
CA THR A 643 1.30 -46.39 -23.72
C THR A 643 0.92 -47.47 -22.69
N ALA A 644 -0.23 -47.34 -22.02
CA ALA A 644 -0.66 -48.28 -21.00
C ALA A 644 -1.04 -49.63 -21.60
N THR A 645 -0.31 -50.68 -21.26
CA THR A 645 -0.50 -52.06 -21.77
C THR A 645 -1.71 -52.78 -21.15
N SER A 646 -2.29 -52.28 -20.06
CA SER A 646 -3.24 -53.00 -19.20
C SER A 646 -4.69 -52.47 -19.19
N LYS A 647 -5.09 -51.61 -20.15
CA LYS A 647 -6.37 -50.85 -20.13
C LYS A 647 -6.61 -49.98 -18.88
N LYS A 648 -5.69 -49.95 -17.92
CA LYS A 648 -5.75 -49.07 -16.75
C LYS A 648 -4.83 -47.87 -16.99
N ALA A 649 -5.39 -46.66 -17.00
CA ALA A 649 -4.64 -45.42 -17.21
C ALA A 649 -4.46 -44.65 -15.90
N PRO A 650 -3.38 -43.86 -15.75
CA PRO A 650 -3.23 -42.96 -14.62
C PRO A 650 -4.22 -41.80 -14.69
N LEU A 651 -4.62 -41.31 -13.52
CA LEU A 651 -5.50 -40.16 -13.36
C LEU A 651 -4.70 -38.85 -13.37
N TYR A 652 -5.22 -37.87 -14.09
CA TYR A 652 -4.74 -36.49 -14.05
C TYR A 652 -5.86 -35.54 -13.64
N CYS A 653 -5.52 -34.54 -12.83
CA CYS A 653 -6.48 -33.56 -12.32
C CYS A 653 -6.04 -32.13 -12.61
N LEU A 654 -6.98 -31.33 -13.12
CA LEU A 654 -6.89 -29.87 -13.20
C LEU A 654 -7.78 -29.27 -12.11
N ILE A 655 -7.24 -28.42 -11.25
CA ILE A 655 -7.92 -27.97 -10.04
C ILE A 655 -8.03 -26.45 -10.03
N TRP A 656 -9.23 -25.94 -9.71
CA TRP A 656 -9.57 -24.51 -9.62
C TRP A 656 -9.35 -23.69 -10.91
N PRO A 657 -9.87 -24.12 -12.08
CA PRO A 657 -9.74 -23.37 -13.32
C PRO A 657 -10.30 -21.93 -13.26
N GLU A 658 -11.15 -21.63 -12.28
CA GLU A 658 -11.63 -20.28 -11.96
C GLU A 658 -10.54 -19.31 -11.50
N ASN A 659 -9.39 -19.80 -11.02
CA ASN A 659 -8.24 -18.96 -10.65
C ASN A 659 -7.44 -18.46 -11.85
N LEU A 660 -7.71 -18.98 -13.06
CA LEU A 660 -7.03 -18.57 -14.28
C LEU A 660 -7.52 -17.19 -14.73
N PRO A 661 -6.63 -16.33 -15.27
CA PRO A 661 -7.04 -15.09 -15.91
C PRO A 661 -8.01 -15.35 -17.08
N GLU A 662 -8.97 -14.46 -17.29
CA GLU A 662 -10.03 -14.63 -18.29
C GLU A 662 -9.48 -14.92 -19.71
N GLU A 663 -8.41 -14.21 -20.10
CA GLU A 663 -7.73 -14.40 -21.39
C GLU A 663 -7.11 -15.80 -21.52
N ILE A 664 -6.57 -16.35 -20.43
CA ILE A 664 -6.03 -17.72 -20.42
C ILE A 664 -7.16 -18.73 -20.47
N VAL A 665 -8.27 -18.52 -19.75
CA VAL A 665 -9.45 -19.40 -19.81
C VAL A 665 -9.96 -19.53 -21.25
N LYS A 666 -10.04 -18.43 -22.01
CA LYS A 666 -10.46 -18.46 -23.43
C LYS A 666 -9.55 -19.35 -24.27
N LYS A 667 -8.23 -19.29 -24.06
CA LYS A 667 -7.25 -20.16 -24.75
C LYS A 667 -7.37 -21.62 -24.30
N VAL A 668 -7.56 -21.87 -23.00
CA VAL A 668 -7.76 -23.21 -22.43
C VAL A 668 -9.03 -23.88 -22.95
N VAL A 669 -10.13 -23.15 -23.10
CA VAL A 669 -11.37 -23.68 -23.72
C VAL A 669 -11.10 -24.13 -25.15
N LYS A 670 -10.39 -23.32 -25.95
CA LYS A 670 -9.98 -23.70 -27.31
C LYS A 670 -9.09 -24.94 -27.30
N LEU A 671 -8.18 -25.05 -26.34
CA LEU A 671 -7.29 -26.19 -26.17
C LEU A 671 -8.05 -27.48 -25.84
N PHE A 672 -8.98 -27.45 -24.89
CA PHE A 672 -9.86 -28.59 -24.57
C PHE A 672 -10.69 -29.00 -25.79
N HIS A 673 -11.22 -28.03 -26.54
CA HIS A 673 -11.93 -28.33 -27.77
C HIS A 673 -11.02 -29.00 -28.80
N LEU A 674 -9.83 -28.45 -29.04
CA LEU A 674 -8.89 -28.99 -30.03
C LEU A 674 -8.43 -30.41 -29.67
N LEU A 675 -8.08 -30.66 -28.40
CA LEU A 675 -7.44 -31.89 -27.97
C LEU A 675 -8.40 -32.99 -27.53
N LEU A 676 -9.57 -32.65 -27.00
CA LEU A 676 -10.47 -33.62 -26.35
C LEU A 676 -11.90 -33.65 -26.94
N LEU A 677 -12.46 -32.50 -27.31
CA LEU A 677 -13.91 -32.38 -27.56
C LEU A 677 -14.30 -32.21 -29.04
N SER A 678 -13.36 -31.89 -29.93
CA SER A 678 -13.65 -31.79 -31.37
C SER A 678 -14.01 -33.16 -31.95
N GLU A 679 -14.80 -33.19 -33.02
CA GLU A 679 -15.17 -34.45 -33.68
C GLU A 679 -13.92 -35.25 -34.10
N ALA A 680 -12.91 -34.58 -34.65
CA ALA A 680 -11.62 -35.18 -34.97
C ALA A 680 -10.89 -35.73 -33.73
N ALA A 681 -10.91 -35.00 -32.61
CA ALA A 681 -10.31 -35.46 -31.36
C ALA A 681 -11.06 -36.67 -30.79
N LEU A 682 -12.39 -36.64 -30.75
CA LEU A 682 -13.22 -37.74 -30.27
C LEU A 682 -13.00 -39.01 -31.10
N GLN A 683 -12.88 -38.89 -32.42
CA GLN A 683 -12.52 -40.01 -33.29
C GLN A 683 -11.10 -40.52 -33.01
N LYS A 684 -10.10 -39.63 -32.87
CA LYS A 684 -8.70 -39.99 -32.57
C LYS A 684 -8.55 -40.63 -31.19
N LEU A 685 -9.36 -40.22 -30.21
CA LEU A 685 -9.29 -40.65 -28.81
C LEU A 685 -10.27 -41.77 -28.45
N GLY A 686 -11.19 -42.16 -29.34
CA GLY A 686 -12.29 -43.09 -29.01
C GLY A 686 -11.85 -44.47 -28.48
N ALA A 687 -10.60 -44.87 -28.70
CA ALA A 687 -10.02 -46.11 -28.19
C ALA A 687 -9.02 -45.90 -27.03
N ILE A 688 -8.73 -44.67 -26.62
CA ILE A 688 -7.72 -44.33 -25.62
C ILE A 688 -8.40 -44.11 -24.28
N PRO A 689 -8.18 -44.97 -23.27
CA PRO A 689 -8.88 -44.90 -22.00
C PRO A 689 -8.24 -43.87 -21.04
N TYR A 690 -8.09 -42.61 -21.45
CA TYR A 690 -7.50 -41.59 -20.58
C TYR A 690 -8.44 -41.22 -19.42
N LEU A 691 -7.86 -40.86 -18.27
CA LEU A 691 -8.59 -40.40 -17.08
C LEU A 691 -8.20 -38.96 -16.76
N LEU A 692 -9.13 -38.04 -16.97
CA LEU A 692 -8.95 -36.61 -16.72
C LEU A 692 -10.13 -36.06 -15.91
N VAL A 693 -9.81 -35.39 -14.82
CA VAL A 693 -10.79 -34.74 -13.94
C VAL A 693 -10.49 -33.24 -13.85
N VAL A 694 -11.52 -32.43 -13.94
CA VAL A 694 -11.49 -30.98 -13.68
C VAL A 694 -12.30 -30.74 -12.41
N ILE A 695 -11.65 -30.21 -11.38
CA ILE A 695 -12.28 -29.88 -10.09
C ILE A 695 -12.43 -28.37 -10.01
N SER A 696 -13.66 -27.89 -9.82
CA SER A 696 -13.95 -26.47 -9.71
C SER A 696 -14.88 -26.16 -8.54
N SER A 697 -14.66 -25.02 -7.91
CA SER A 697 -15.52 -24.46 -6.87
C SER A 697 -16.56 -23.50 -7.44
N SER A 698 -16.49 -23.20 -8.74
CA SER A 698 -17.37 -22.26 -9.43
C SER A 698 -17.79 -22.76 -10.81
N LEU A 699 -19.10 -22.92 -11.02
CA LEU A 699 -19.64 -23.26 -12.33
C LEU A 699 -19.65 -22.08 -13.31
N ASN A 700 -19.32 -20.87 -12.86
CA ASN A 700 -19.40 -19.65 -13.66
C ASN A 700 -18.19 -19.42 -14.58
N ASN A 701 -17.23 -20.36 -14.61
CA ASN A 701 -16.08 -20.28 -15.50
C ASN A 701 -16.39 -20.90 -16.88
N ALA A 702 -15.88 -20.31 -17.97
CA ALA A 702 -16.15 -20.75 -19.34
C ALA A 702 -15.70 -22.20 -19.63
N LEU A 703 -14.62 -22.68 -18.99
CA LEU A 703 -14.21 -24.08 -19.08
C LEU A 703 -15.25 -25.00 -18.42
N CYS A 704 -15.75 -24.63 -17.24
CA CYS A 704 -16.79 -25.39 -16.55
C CYS A 704 -18.08 -25.47 -17.39
N HIS A 705 -18.51 -24.36 -17.99
CA HIS A 705 -19.65 -24.35 -18.92
C HIS A 705 -19.45 -25.33 -20.09
N THR A 706 -18.26 -25.36 -20.68
CA THR A 706 -17.91 -26.28 -21.76
C THR A 706 -17.95 -27.75 -21.31
N LEU A 707 -17.60 -28.02 -20.05
CA LEU A 707 -17.53 -29.36 -19.47
C LEU A 707 -18.81 -29.79 -18.72
N LEU A 708 -19.86 -28.97 -18.69
CA LEU A 708 -21.14 -29.31 -18.06
C LEU A 708 -21.74 -30.65 -18.54
N PRO A 709 -21.68 -31.02 -19.84
CA PRO A 709 -22.16 -32.33 -20.30
C PRO A 709 -21.43 -33.52 -19.66
N PHE A 710 -20.23 -33.28 -19.13
CA PHE A 710 -19.35 -34.28 -18.52
C PHE A 710 -19.35 -34.18 -16.99
N ARG A 711 -20.36 -33.53 -16.40
CA ARG A 711 -20.45 -33.36 -14.95
C ARG A 711 -20.62 -34.70 -14.25
N PHE A 712 -19.78 -34.91 -13.25
CA PHE A 712 -19.92 -36.02 -12.33
C PHE A 712 -20.78 -35.59 -11.14
N HIS A 713 -21.86 -36.34 -10.89
CA HIS A 713 -22.91 -35.94 -9.95
C HIS A 713 -22.76 -36.54 -8.54
N GLN A 714 -21.91 -37.54 -8.37
CA GLN A 714 -21.72 -38.17 -7.05
C GLN A 714 -20.71 -37.36 -6.23
N PRO A 715 -21.02 -37.04 -4.96
CA PRO A 715 -20.07 -36.40 -4.07
C PRO A 715 -18.94 -37.38 -3.73
N ILE A 716 -17.71 -36.88 -3.70
CA ILE A 716 -16.52 -37.66 -3.38
C ILE A 716 -15.95 -37.14 -2.08
N LEU A 717 -16.00 -37.96 -1.03
CA LEU A 717 -15.46 -37.62 0.29
C LEU A 717 -14.29 -38.54 0.61
N LEU A 718 -13.21 -37.95 1.10
CA LEU A 718 -12.06 -38.70 1.56
C LEU A 718 -12.41 -39.50 2.83
N SER A 719 -12.32 -40.82 2.76
CA SER A 719 -12.54 -41.68 3.92
C SER A 719 -11.38 -41.58 4.93
N LYS A 720 -11.64 -41.88 6.20
CA LYS A 720 -10.60 -41.87 7.24
C LYS A 720 -9.55 -42.94 6.98
N GLU A 721 -9.98 -44.09 6.47
CA GLU A 721 -9.14 -45.23 6.10
C GLU A 721 -8.20 -44.83 4.96
N THR A 722 -8.73 -44.25 3.87
CA THR A 722 -7.93 -43.75 2.75
C THR A 722 -6.93 -42.68 3.21
N ALA A 723 -7.36 -41.73 4.06
CA ALA A 723 -6.50 -40.69 4.60
C ALA A 723 -5.29 -41.26 5.39
N GLN A 724 -5.51 -42.30 6.20
CA GLN A 724 -4.44 -42.99 6.94
C GLN A 724 -3.48 -43.74 6.02
N VAL A 725 -4.00 -44.43 5.00
CA VAL A 725 -3.20 -45.13 4.00
C VAL A 725 -2.26 -44.15 3.29
N ILE A 726 -2.80 -43.03 2.82
CA ILE A 726 -2.03 -42.00 2.10
C ILE A 726 -0.94 -41.40 2.99
N PHE A 727 -1.29 -41.03 4.23
CA PHE A 727 -0.29 -40.53 5.18
C PHE A 727 0.85 -41.54 5.38
N SER A 728 0.51 -42.81 5.62
CA SER A 728 1.50 -43.87 5.84
C SER A 728 2.37 -44.14 4.62
N GLN A 729 1.86 -43.88 3.41
CA GLN A 729 2.60 -43.99 2.16
C GLN A 729 3.57 -42.83 1.95
N MET A 730 3.16 -41.60 2.28
CA MET A 730 3.95 -40.38 2.05
C MET A 730 4.97 -40.07 3.15
N TYR A 731 4.66 -40.36 4.42
CA TYR A 731 5.38 -39.83 5.57
C TYR A 731 5.74 -40.88 6.63
N CYS A 732 6.78 -40.58 7.39
CA CYS A 732 7.06 -41.30 8.64
C CYS A 732 6.08 -40.86 9.74
N SER A 733 5.62 -41.79 10.57
CA SER A 733 4.63 -41.49 11.63
C SER A 733 5.25 -41.00 12.94
N LYS A 734 6.55 -41.19 13.16
CA LYS A 734 7.23 -40.83 14.42
C LYS A 734 8.62 -40.23 14.17
N TRP A 735 8.93 -39.16 14.91
CA TRP A 735 10.25 -38.52 14.88
C TRP A 735 11.40 -39.47 15.20
N THR A 736 11.26 -40.29 16.25
CA THR A 736 12.29 -41.26 16.64
C THR A 736 12.53 -42.31 15.56
N SER A 737 11.47 -42.77 14.91
CA SER A 737 11.56 -43.69 13.78
C SER A 737 12.26 -43.04 12.60
N PHE A 738 11.96 -41.78 12.27
CA PHE A 738 12.60 -41.02 11.18
C PHE A 738 14.11 -40.88 11.39
N VAL A 739 14.54 -40.43 12.57
CA VAL A 739 15.97 -40.27 12.91
C VAL A 739 16.71 -41.62 12.88
N ALA A 740 16.03 -42.71 13.22
CA ALA A 740 16.60 -44.05 13.23
C ALA A 740 16.57 -44.77 11.85
N GLN A 741 15.98 -44.19 10.80
CA GLN A 741 15.84 -44.86 9.51
C GLN A 741 17.22 -45.17 8.89
N LYS A 742 17.50 -46.46 8.67
CA LYS A 742 18.61 -46.93 7.82
C LYS A 742 18.17 -46.96 6.35
N HIS A 743 19.15 -47.03 5.45
CA HIS A 743 19.13 -46.66 4.03
C HIS A 743 17.96 -47.12 3.11
N THR A 744 17.04 -48.00 3.51
CA THR A 744 15.96 -48.52 2.65
C THR A 744 14.59 -47.97 3.03
N ASN A 745 13.83 -47.45 2.05
CA ASN A 745 12.48 -46.89 2.18
C ASN A 745 12.36 -45.70 3.15
N LYS A 746 13.31 -44.75 3.08
CA LYS A 746 13.21 -43.52 3.86
C LYS A 746 12.01 -42.68 3.40
N LYS A 747 11.31 -42.07 4.35
CA LYS A 747 10.19 -41.16 4.09
C LYS A 747 10.40 -39.86 4.85
N PRO A 748 10.04 -38.71 4.27
CA PRO A 748 10.12 -37.44 4.99
C PRO A 748 9.26 -37.47 6.26
N PHE A 749 9.46 -36.47 7.13
CA PHE A 749 8.70 -36.31 8.36
C PHE A 749 8.05 -34.92 8.45
N VAL A 750 6.85 -34.84 9.02
CA VAL A 750 6.13 -33.59 9.25
C VAL A 750 5.58 -33.61 10.68
N GLN A 751 5.69 -32.49 11.38
CA GLN A 751 5.15 -32.31 12.73
C GLN A 751 4.62 -30.90 12.88
N LEU A 752 3.39 -30.78 13.37
CA LEU A 752 2.76 -29.51 13.69
C LEU A 752 3.01 -29.15 15.16
N TYR A 753 3.38 -27.91 15.41
CA TYR A 753 3.59 -27.34 16.74
C TYR A 753 2.50 -26.32 17.02
N THR A 754 1.64 -26.64 17.98
CA THR A 754 0.53 -25.76 18.41
C THR A 754 0.77 -25.30 19.83
N SER A 755 0.04 -24.28 20.27
CA SER A 755 0.07 -23.85 21.67
C SER A 755 -1.16 -23.01 21.98
N LYS A 756 -1.67 -23.10 23.21
CA LYS A 756 -2.84 -22.32 23.65
C LYS A 756 -2.60 -20.81 23.74
N ARG A 757 -1.34 -20.37 23.96
CA ARG A 757 -0.98 -18.96 24.15
C ARG A 757 0.26 -18.61 23.33
N VAL A 758 0.43 -17.33 23.01
CA VAL A 758 1.68 -16.82 22.42
C VAL A 758 2.78 -16.90 23.48
N GLY A 759 4.03 -17.15 23.05
CA GLY A 759 5.19 -17.19 23.95
C GLY A 759 5.39 -18.50 24.73
N MET A 760 4.70 -19.60 24.39
CA MET A 760 4.94 -20.92 24.99
C MET A 760 6.26 -21.59 24.55
N GLY A 761 7.06 -20.91 23.73
CA GLY A 761 8.38 -21.37 23.31
C GLY A 761 8.37 -22.45 22.21
N LYS A 762 7.39 -22.42 21.29
CA LYS A 762 7.33 -23.33 20.13
C LYS A 762 8.63 -23.33 19.33
N SER A 763 9.11 -22.16 18.91
CA SER A 763 10.37 -22.04 18.17
C SER A 763 11.57 -22.54 18.97
N TYR A 764 11.59 -22.35 20.29
CA TYR A 764 12.64 -22.91 21.15
C TYR A 764 12.61 -24.44 21.17
N LYS A 765 11.42 -25.03 21.28
CA LYS A 765 11.23 -26.48 21.23
C LYS A 765 11.69 -27.05 19.89
N ILE A 766 11.28 -26.44 18.77
CA ILE A 766 11.70 -26.84 17.41
C ILE A 766 13.22 -26.77 17.28
N ARG A 767 13.86 -25.69 17.73
CA ARG A 767 15.33 -25.56 17.72
C ARG A 767 16.03 -26.64 18.54
N LYS A 768 15.46 -27.01 19.70
CA LYS A 768 16.00 -28.09 20.53
C LYS A 768 15.91 -29.45 19.83
N GLU A 769 14.81 -29.70 19.13
CA GLU A 769 14.64 -30.95 18.36
C GLU A 769 15.54 -30.97 17.11
N SER A 770 15.76 -29.83 16.47
CA SER A 770 16.65 -29.70 15.32
C SER A 770 18.14 -29.82 15.65
N GLN A 771 18.54 -29.80 16.93
CA GLN A 771 19.94 -30.10 17.31
C GLN A 771 20.41 -31.49 16.88
N LYS A 772 19.47 -32.41 16.62
CA LYS A 772 19.75 -33.76 16.12
C LYS A 772 19.85 -33.83 14.59
N THR A 773 19.78 -32.69 13.91
CA THR A 773 19.77 -32.60 12.45
C THR A 773 21.05 -31.97 11.92
N SER A 774 21.42 -32.28 10.68
CA SER A 774 22.65 -31.76 10.07
C SER A 774 22.49 -30.31 9.63
N GLN A 775 21.30 -29.93 9.20
CA GLN A 775 20.99 -28.59 8.70
C GLN A 775 19.64 -28.10 9.24
N TYR A 776 19.55 -26.81 9.54
CA TYR A 776 18.35 -26.16 10.00
C TYR A 776 18.09 -24.89 9.20
N VAL A 777 16.92 -24.81 8.56
CA VAL A 777 16.46 -23.67 7.76
C VAL A 777 15.15 -23.17 8.34
N CYS A 778 15.11 -21.89 8.72
CA CYS A 778 13.91 -21.23 9.20
C CYS A 778 13.31 -20.36 8.09
N ILE A 779 12.02 -20.57 7.80
CA ILE A 779 11.27 -19.85 6.76
C ILE A 779 10.04 -19.25 7.43
N ALA A 780 9.97 -17.92 7.45
CA ALA A 780 8.88 -17.19 8.09
C ALA A 780 7.83 -16.75 7.06
N PHE A 781 6.55 -16.92 7.41
CA PHE A 781 5.39 -16.54 6.62
C PHE A 781 4.66 -15.39 7.34
N ASN A 782 5.09 -14.16 7.05
CA ASN A 782 4.69 -12.95 7.79
C ASN A 782 3.65 -12.07 7.07
N SER A 783 3.20 -12.49 5.89
CA SER A 783 2.29 -11.74 5.03
C SER A 783 1.03 -12.56 4.70
N SER A 784 -0.05 -11.87 4.32
CA SER A 784 -1.23 -12.50 3.73
C SER A 784 -0.93 -13.09 2.36
N ASP A 785 0.01 -12.49 1.64
CA ASP A 785 0.35 -12.83 0.27
C ASP A 785 1.63 -13.68 0.25
N ILE A 786 1.72 -14.62 -0.69
CA ILE A 786 2.84 -15.55 -0.77
C ILE A 786 3.78 -15.19 -1.93
N GLU A 787 5.01 -14.82 -1.60
CA GLU A 787 6.09 -14.66 -2.58
C GLU A 787 6.75 -16.01 -2.90
N TRP A 788 6.13 -16.78 -3.80
CA TRP A 788 6.54 -18.14 -4.18
C TRP A 788 8.03 -18.26 -4.54
N LYS A 789 8.58 -17.29 -5.29
CA LYS A 789 10.00 -17.23 -5.69
C LYS A 789 10.94 -17.13 -4.49
N PHE A 790 10.67 -16.17 -3.60
CA PHE A 790 11.48 -15.98 -2.40
C PHE A 790 11.43 -17.22 -1.50
N LEU A 791 10.25 -17.86 -1.38
CA LEU A 791 10.10 -19.09 -0.63
C LEU A 791 10.97 -20.22 -1.18
N VAL A 792 10.87 -20.53 -2.48
CA VAL A 792 11.67 -21.63 -3.08
C VAL A 792 13.17 -21.36 -2.92
N GLN A 793 13.63 -20.11 -3.10
CA GLN A 793 15.02 -19.75 -2.84
C GLN A 793 15.43 -20.01 -1.37
N ASN A 794 14.53 -19.74 -0.42
CA ASN A 794 14.78 -20.02 0.99
C ASN A 794 14.86 -21.52 1.30
N PHE A 795 14.08 -22.36 0.62
CA PHE A 795 14.21 -23.81 0.73
C PHE A 795 15.58 -24.30 0.28
N TRP A 796 16.22 -23.65 -0.69
CA TRP A 796 17.56 -24.01 -1.16
C TRP A 796 18.71 -23.49 -0.27
N ARG A 797 18.44 -22.73 0.82
CA ARG A 797 19.50 -22.19 1.70
C ARG A 797 20.36 -23.24 2.39
N TYR A 798 19.86 -24.46 2.59
CA TYR A 798 20.71 -25.53 3.13
C TYR A 798 21.80 -25.90 2.13
N HIS A 799 21.52 -25.81 0.82
CA HIS A 799 22.35 -26.34 -0.23
C HIS A 799 23.67 -25.55 -0.39
N PRO A 800 24.84 -26.20 -0.66
CA PRO A 800 26.14 -25.52 -0.74
C PRO A 800 26.29 -24.57 -1.94
N SER A 801 25.59 -24.89 -3.05
CA SER A 801 25.39 -23.94 -4.15
C SER A 801 24.29 -22.98 -3.73
N GLN A 802 24.61 -21.68 -3.60
CA GLN A 802 23.65 -20.64 -3.14
C GLN A 802 23.27 -19.62 -4.22
N SER A 803 24.16 -19.25 -5.15
CA SER A 803 23.80 -18.50 -6.38
C SER A 803 23.77 -19.42 -7.59
N ASP A 804 23.45 -18.89 -8.78
CA ASP A 804 23.32 -19.68 -10.01
C ASP A 804 24.49 -20.63 -10.28
N LEU A 805 25.71 -20.27 -9.86
CA LEU A 805 26.87 -21.16 -9.88
C LEU A 805 27.87 -20.92 -8.73
N ALA A 806 27.60 -20.01 -7.78
CA ALA A 806 28.54 -19.78 -6.68
C ALA A 806 28.40 -20.83 -5.55
N ILE A 807 29.54 -21.19 -5.00
CA ILE A 807 29.68 -22.16 -3.92
C ILE A 807 30.10 -21.43 -2.65
N VAL A 808 29.46 -21.80 -1.53
CA VAL A 808 29.96 -21.43 -0.21
C VAL A 808 31.10 -22.40 0.16
N PRO A 809 32.35 -21.94 0.30
CA PRO A 809 33.46 -22.81 0.69
C PRO A 809 33.14 -23.39 2.08
N ASN A 810 33.26 -24.70 2.25
CA ASN A 810 33.12 -25.48 3.50
C ASN A 810 31.81 -26.24 3.76
N ARG A 811 30.89 -26.41 2.79
CA ARG A 811 29.69 -27.25 2.98
C ARG A 811 29.67 -28.43 2.01
N LYS A 812 29.89 -29.65 2.52
CA LYS A 812 29.52 -30.91 1.83
C LYS A 812 28.26 -31.45 2.51
N ILE A 813 27.24 -31.77 1.71
CA ILE A 813 26.00 -32.40 2.18
C ILE A 813 25.96 -33.80 1.57
N SER A 814 25.73 -34.79 2.42
CA SER A 814 25.52 -36.17 2.04
C SER A 814 24.03 -36.52 2.05
N ASP A 815 23.64 -37.58 1.34
CA ASP A 815 22.28 -38.13 1.37
C ASP A 815 21.86 -38.67 2.76
N HIS A 816 22.76 -38.64 3.75
CA HIS A 816 22.49 -39.06 5.12
C HIS A 816 22.21 -37.89 6.05
N ASP A 817 22.44 -36.67 5.58
CA ASP A 817 22.20 -35.46 6.35
C ASP A 817 20.71 -35.18 6.46
N ILE A 818 20.24 -35.01 7.69
CA ILE A 818 18.84 -34.62 7.94
C ILE A 818 18.75 -33.10 7.78
N ILE A 819 17.83 -32.66 6.93
CA ILE A 819 17.56 -31.25 6.66
C ILE A 819 16.24 -30.88 7.34
N ALA A 820 16.31 -30.02 8.35
CA ALA A 820 15.14 -29.52 9.06
C ALA A 820 14.69 -28.17 8.52
N PHE A 821 13.45 -28.12 8.06
CA PHE A 821 12.74 -26.90 7.72
C PHE A 821 11.80 -26.52 8.86
N HIS A 822 12.03 -25.36 9.46
CA HIS A 822 11.10 -24.71 10.36
C HIS A 822 10.24 -23.73 9.56
N LEU A 823 8.96 -24.06 9.37
CA LEU A 823 7.98 -23.20 8.72
C LEU A 823 7.24 -22.43 9.81
N ASP A 824 7.58 -21.14 9.96
CA ASP A 824 7.03 -20.25 10.98
C ASP A 824 5.83 -19.49 10.41
N LEU A 825 4.62 -19.97 10.73
CA LEU A 825 3.38 -19.35 10.28
C LEU A 825 2.96 -18.25 11.25
N SER A 826 2.95 -16.99 10.80
CA SER A 826 2.51 -15.86 11.61
C SER A 826 0.99 -15.80 11.73
N SER A 827 0.49 -14.89 12.58
CA SER A 827 -0.95 -14.62 12.70
C SER A 827 -1.58 -13.94 11.47
N SER A 828 -0.77 -13.46 10.52
CA SER A 828 -1.21 -12.64 9.38
C SER A 828 -1.41 -13.44 8.08
N ILE A 829 -1.23 -14.76 8.12
CA ILE A 829 -1.40 -15.64 6.96
C ILE A 829 -2.83 -15.62 6.43
N SER A 830 -2.99 -15.79 5.11
CA SER A 830 -4.31 -15.92 4.45
C SER A 830 -4.60 -17.37 4.03
N THR A 831 -5.76 -17.61 3.41
CA THR A 831 -6.11 -18.91 2.84
C THR A 831 -5.20 -19.35 1.69
N GLU A 832 -4.43 -18.43 1.06
CA GLU A 832 -3.53 -18.73 -0.05
C GLU A 832 -2.46 -19.78 0.32
N ILE A 833 -2.03 -19.80 1.59
CA ILE A 833 -1.03 -20.73 2.13
C ILE A 833 -1.42 -22.20 1.96
N ASN A 834 -2.72 -22.49 1.87
CA ASN A 834 -3.18 -23.86 1.72
C ASN A 834 -2.76 -24.48 0.38
N ASN A 835 -2.73 -23.71 -0.72
CA ASN A 835 -2.28 -24.20 -2.01
C ASN A 835 -0.77 -24.50 -1.99
N PHE A 836 0.02 -23.59 -1.40
CA PHE A 836 1.46 -23.78 -1.22
C PHE A 836 1.76 -25.00 -0.36
N LEU A 837 1.12 -25.12 0.80
CA LEU A 837 1.28 -26.28 1.69
C LEU A 837 0.78 -27.57 1.04
N PHE A 838 -0.23 -27.49 0.18
CA PHE A 838 -0.72 -28.66 -0.54
C PHE A 838 0.33 -29.19 -1.54
N GLU A 839 0.92 -28.29 -2.33
CA GLU A 839 2.01 -28.62 -3.25
C GLU A 839 3.24 -29.14 -2.51
N LEU A 840 3.66 -28.46 -1.44
CA LEU A 840 4.82 -28.84 -0.65
C LEU A 840 4.64 -30.19 0.05
N LEU A 841 3.54 -30.39 0.77
CA LEU A 841 3.39 -31.55 1.66
C LEU A 841 2.79 -32.75 0.91
N PHE A 842 1.76 -32.54 0.11
CA PHE A 842 1.05 -33.67 -0.48
C PHE A 842 1.55 -34.01 -1.89
N LEU A 843 1.82 -33.01 -2.72
CA LEU A 843 2.43 -33.25 -4.04
C LEU A 843 3.94 -33.42 -3.97
N GLN A 844 4.56 -33.11 -2.82
CA GLN A 844 5.99 -33.22 -2.54
C GLN A 844 6.86 -32.44 -3.53
N HIS A 845 6.30 -31.41 -4.16
CA HIS A 845 6.98 -30.60 -5.15
C HIS A 845 6.31 -29.23 -5.28
N VAL A 846 7.11 -28.17 -5.26
CA VAL A 846 6.68 -26.79 -5.44
C VAL A 846 7.30 -26.25 -6.72
N ASN A 847 6.49 -25.59 -7.54
CA ASN A 847 6.95 -24.86 -8.72
C ASN A 847 6.43 -23.41 -8.70
N THR A 848 7.29 -22.45 -9.01
CA THR A 848 6.89 -21.03 -9.18
C THR A 848 6.47 -20.69 -10.61
N GLY A 849 6.64 -21.61 -11.58
CA GLY A 849 6.19 -21.48 -12.96
C GLY A 849 7.34 -21.51 -13.98
N GLN A 850 7.45 -20.46 -14.82
CA GLN A 850 8.30 -20.43 -16.02
C GLN A 850 9.83 -20.54 -15.78
N ASN A 851 10.29 -20.41 -14.54
CA ASN A 851 11.71 -20.46 -14.22
C ASN A 851 12.09 -21.81 -13.59
N ILE A 852 12.80 -22.65 -14.35
CA ILE A 852 13.32 -23.94 -13.88
C ILE A 852 14.21 -23.85 -12.64
N LEU A 853 14.80 -22.67 -12.36
CA LEU A 853 15.68 -22.44 -11.22
C LEU A 853 14.91 -22.28 -9.90
N GLU A 854 13.58 -22.33 -9.96
CA GLU A 854 12.67 -22.05 -8.86
C GLU A 854 11.70 -23.22 -8.62
N CYS A 855 12.19 -24.45 -8.74
CA CYS A 855 11.49 -25.64 -8.27
C CYS A 855 12.13 -26.23 -7.00
N PHE A 856 11.34 -26.93 -6.20
CA PHE A 856 11.80 -27.64 -5.01
C PHE A 856 11.07 -28.96 -4.86
N HIS A 857 11.80 -30.03 -4.54
CA HIS A 857 11.24 -31.36 -4.30
C HIS A 857 11.51 -31.81 -2.87
N VAL A 858 10.53 -32.48 -2.27
CA VAL A 858 10.65 -33.01 -0.90
C VAL A 858 11.36 -34.36 -0.93
N ASN A 859 12.62 -34.36 -0.50
CA ASN A 859 13.41 -35.57 -0.40
C ASN A 859 13.16 -36.33 0.91
N HIS A 860 13.50 -37.61 0.89
CA HIS A 860 13.27 -38.55 1.99
C HIS A 860 14.03 -38.23 3.29
N ASN A 861 15.08 -37.40 3.23
CA ASN A 861 15.89 -36.96 4.36
C ASN A 861 15.43 -35.62 4.95
N MET A 862 14.32 -35.06 4.47
CA MET A 862 13.80 -33.77 4.92
C MET A 862 12.75 -33.92 6.01
N VAL A 863 12.77 -32.97 6.96
CA VAL A 863 11.75 -32.82 8.00
C VAL A 863 11.17 -31.42 7.98
N PHE A 864 9.84 -31.32 8.10
CA PHE A 864 9.12 -30.05 8.19
C PHE A 864 8.48 -29.90 9.58
N PHE A 865 9.02 -28.98 10.37
CA PHE A 865 8.45 -28.53 11.62
C PHE A 865 7.61 -27.29 11.34
N ILE A 866 6.29 -27.40 11.46
CA ILE A 866 5.37 -26.31 11.13
C ILE A 866 4.88 -25.68 12.43
N GLU A 867 5.32 -24.45 12.69
CA GLU A 867 4.89 -23.66 13.84
C GLU A 867 3.55 -23.00 13.52
N ILE A 868 2.50 -23.37 14.25
CA ILE A 868 1.14 -22.85 14.08
C ILE A 868 0.95 -21.63 15.00
N PRO A 869 0.40 -20.51 14.50
CA PRO A 869 0.15 -19.34 15.32
C PRO A 869 -0.90 -19.67 16.40
N SER A 870 -0.72 -19.14 17.61
CA SER A 870 -1.65 -19.40 18.71
C SER A 870 -2.97 -18.64 18.58
N LYS A 871 -2.97 -17.56 17.78
CA LYS A 871 -4.11 -16.69 17.47
C LYS A 871 -3.93 -16.12 16.07
N LEU A 872 -5.04 -15.85 15.39
CA LEU A 872 -5.07 -15.12 14.12
C LEU A 872 -5.26 -13.62 14.38
N SER A 873 -4.90 -12.78 13.41
CA SER A 873 -5.16 -11.34 13.46
C SER A 873 -6.63 -11.00 13.18
N ASP A 874 -7.36 -11.86 12.46
CA ASP A 874 -8.79 -11.73 12.17
C ASP A 874 -9.62 -12.72 13.00
N ASP A 875 -10.57 -12.22 13.79
CA ASP A 875 -11.46 -13.00 14.65
C ASP A 875 -12.58 -13.73 13.89
N LYS A 876 -12.72 -13.52 12.57
CA LYS A 876 -13.82 -14.09 11.77
C LYS A 876 -13.71 -15.58 11.48
N GLN A 877 -12.52 -16.18 11.55
CA GLN A 877 -12.28 -17.59 11.23
C GLN A 877 -11.45 -18.29 12.29
N THR A 878 -11.71 -19.57 12.52
CA THR A 878 -10.85 -20.41 13.37
C THR A 878 -9.58 -20.82 12.63
N LEU A 879 -8.50 -21.10 13.36
CA LEU A 879 -7.24 -21.62 12.80
C LEU A 879 -7.44 -22.87 11.92
N GLN A 880 -8.34 -23.76 12.34
CA GLN A 880 -8.64 -24.99 11.60
C GLN A 880 -9.37 -24.72 10.27
N GLN A 881 -10.23 -23.70 10.23
CA GLN A 881 -10.91 -23.27 9.01
C GLN A 881 -9.94 -22.59 8.04
N LEU A 882 -9.05 -21.74 8.56
CA LEU A 882 -8.07 -21.03 7.75
C LEU A 882 -7.01 -22.00 7.18
N LEU A 883 -6.45 -22.88 8.01
CA LEU A 883 -5.38 -23.83 7.66
C LEU A 883 -5.94 -25.23 7.38
N TYR A 884 -6.97 -25.31 6.53
CA TYR A 884 -7.65 -26.57 6.23
C TYR A 884 -6.72 -27.63 5.61
N THR A 885 -5.63 -27.24 4.94
CA THR A 885 -4.63 -28.20 4.42
C THR A 885 -3.88 -28.93 5.55
N LEU A 886 -3.66 -28.29 6.70
CA LEU A 886 -2.93 -28.88 7.84
C LEU A 886 -3.86 -29.59 8.82
N PHE A 887 -5.09 -29.08 8.99
CA PHE A 887 -6.11 -29.64 9.88
C PHE A 887 -7.18 -30.45 9.14
N GLY A 888 -6.89 -30.84 7.90
CA GLY A 888 -7.79 -31.62 7.05
C GLY A 888 -7.91 -33.09 7.47
N PRO A 889 -8.56 -33.93 6.64
CA PRO A 889 -8.79 -35.33 6.96
C PRO A 889 -7.50 -36.16 7.10
N ILE A 890 -6.41 -35.74 6.43
CA ILE A 890 -5.10 -36.38 6.56
C ILE A 890 -4.38 -35.78 7.77
N ALA A 891 -4.39 -36.51 8.88
CA ALA A 891 -3.88 -36.03 10.16
C ALA A 891 -2.35 -36.09 10.24
N PHE A 892 -1.71 -34.92 10.26
CA PHE A 892 -0.30 -34.81 10.64
C PHE A 892 -0.12 -34.97 12.16
N PRO A 893 1.03 -35.49 12.64
CA PRO A 893 1.37 -35.47 14.06
C PRO A 893 1.32 -34.05 14.63
N ILE A 894 0.64 -33.86 15.77
CA ILE A 894 0.52 -32.57 16.47
C ILE A 894 1.19 -32.67 17.85
N LEU A 895 2.00 -31.65 18.17
CA LEU A 895 2.57 -31.44 19.50
C LEU A 895 2.01 -30.12 20.05
N ASP A 896 1.22 -30.20 21.12
CA ASP A 896 0.76 -29.01 21.86
C ASP A 896 1.84 -28.59 22.86
N VAL A 897 2.53 -27.48 22.58
CA VAL A 897 3.62 -26.97 23.40
C VAL A 897 3.05 -26.24 24.61
N ASN A 898 3.43 -26.73 25.79
CA ASN A 898 2.96 -26.23 27.07
C ASN A 898 4.10 -26.23 28.12
N THR A 899 3.82 -25.73 29.32
CA THR A 899 4.83 -25.60 30.38
C THR A 899 5.33 -26.94 30.92
N GLU A 900 4.62 -28.04 30.69
CA GLU A 900 5.04 -29.38 31.14
C GLU A 900 6.07 -29.99 30.18
N ASN A 901 5.80 -29.93 28.87
CA ASN A 901 6.66 -30.53 27.85
C ASN A 901 7.74 -29.59 27.28
N ASN A 902 7.66 -28.30 27.64
CA ASN A 902 8.63 -27.27 27.32
C ASN A 902 8.83 -26.33 28.52
N PRO A 903 9.43 -26.81 29.62
CA PRO A 903 9.66 -25.98 30.80
C PRO A 903 10.59 -24.82 30.44
N TYR A 904 10.24 -23.63 30.91
CA TYR A 904 11.06 -22.44 30.70
C TYR A 904 12.40 -22.60 31.41
N VAL A 905 13.50 -22.57 30.65
CA VAL A 905 14.86 -22.64 31.20
C VAL A 905 15.43 -21.23 31.21
N TYR A 906 15.61 -20.68 32.40
CA TYR A 906 16.31 -19.41 32.57
C TYR A 906 17.77 -19.56 32.10
N GLY A 907 18.24 -18.63 31.27
CA GLY A 907 19.67 -18.53 30.94
C GLY A 907 20.52 -18.18 32.17
N GLU A 908 21.84 -18.35 32.09
CA GLU A 908 22.74 -18.16 33.24
C GLU A 908 22.60 -16.77 33.90
N GLU A 909 22.48 -15.72 33.11
CA GLU A 909 22.27 -14.35 33.61
C GLU A 909 20.92 -14.19 34.34
N ALA A 910 19.86 -14.77 33.82
CA ALA A 910 18.55 -14.75 34.45
C ALA A 910 18.50 -15.62 35.71
N GLN A 911 19.23 -16.75 35.74
CA GLN A 911 19.41 -17.56 36.94
C GLN A 911 20.19 -16.80 38.01
N TYR A 912 21.20 -16.02 37.62
CA TYR A 912 21.95 -15.15 38.52
C TYR A 912 21.06 -14.04 39.10
N ALA A 913 20.26 -13.37 38.29
CA ALA A 913 19.28 -12.38 38.75
C ALA A 913 18.23 -13.00 39.69
N LEU A 914 17.69 -14.18 39.33
CA LEU A 914 16.76 -14.93 40.17
C LEU A 914 17.37 -15.35 41.50
N LYS A 915 18.66 -15.69 41.53
CA LYS A 915 19.38 -15.94 42.78
C LYS A 915 19.32 -14.70 43.66
N TRP A 916 19.66 -13.51 43.15
CA TRP A 916 19.60 -12.28 43.93
C TRP A 916 18.19 -11.88 44.35
N ILE A 917 17.18 -12.08 43.50
CA ILE A 917 15.77 -11.86 43.85
C ILE A 917 15.36 -12.79 45.00
N ARG A 918 15.75 -14.07 44.94
CA ARG A 918 15.48 -15.03 46.03
C ARG A 918 16.21 -14.66 47.32
N GLU A 919 17.46 -14.21 47.25
CA GLU A 919 18.20 -13.71 48.41
C GLU A 919 17.59 -12.42 48.98
N PHE A 920 17.04 -11.55 48.12
CA PHE A 920 16.30 -10.35 48.51
C PHE A 920 14.99 -10.73 49.23
N ASP A 921 14.17 -11.58 48.63
CA ASP A 921 12.88 -12.03 49.18
C ASP A 921 13.06 -12.83 50.48
N ALA A 922 14.15 -13.58 50.60
CA ALA A 922 14.53 -14.27 51.83
C ALA A 922 15.10 -13.33 52.92
N ASN A 923 15.14 -12.00 52.66
CA ASN A 923 15.73 -10.99 53.54
C ASN A 923 17.21 -11.24 53.91
N HIS A 924 17.94 -11.99 53.09
CA HIS A 924 19.38 -12.21 53.29
C HIS A 924 20.20 -10.98 52.86
N LEU A 925 19.63 -10.12 52.02
CA LEU A 925 20.21 -8.83 51.64
C LEU A 925 19.85 -7.77 52.70
N LYS A 926 20.55 -7.79 53.84
CA LYS A 926 20.39 -6.77 54.89
C LYS A 926 20.67 -5.37 54.31
N SER A 927 19.68 -4.47 54.39
CA SER A 927 19.90 -3.06 54.11
C SER A 927 20.93 -2.51 55.09
N ARG A 928 22.13 -2.16 54.61
CA ARG A 928 22.96 -1.19 55.32
C ARG A 928 22.27 0.17 55.17
N GLU A 929 21.59 0.61 56.21
CA GLU A 929 21.31 2.03 56.38
C GLU A 929 22.63 2.81 56.33
N LYS A 930 22.90 3.47 55.21
CA LYS A 930 23.19 4.92 55.12
C LYS A 930 23.70 5.30 53.72
N LYS A 931 22.92 6.17 53.09
CA LYS A 931 23.27 7.23 52.10
C LYS A 931 24.39 6.93 51.10
N LYS A 932 23.98 6.70 49.84
CA LYS A 932 24.33 7.56 48.69
C LYS A 932 23.40 7.21 47.51
N GLN A 933 22.61 8.18 47.08
CA GLN A 933 21.89 8.12 45.81
C GLN A 933 22.93 7.95 44.69
N TYR A 934 22.87 6.82 43.98
CA TYR A 934 23.34 6.75 42.61
C TYR A 934 22.10 6.66 41.73
N ILE A 935 21.91 7.71 40.94
CA ILE A 935 20.97 7.74 39.82
C ILE A 935 21.55 6.78 38.77
N PHE A 936 20.85 5.68 38.50
CA PHE A 936 21.03 4.95 37.25
C PHE A 936 20.05 5.52 36.24
N TYR A 937 20.59 6.15 35.18
CA TYR A 937 19.83 6.41 33.96
C TYR A 937 19.68 5.07 33.23
N PHE A 938 18.44 4.68 32.96
CA PHE A 938 18.08 3.76 31.88
C PHE A 938 17.53 4.57 30.72
#